data_AF-A0AA36J021-F1
#
_entry.id   AF-A0AA36J021-F1
#
_cell.length_a   1.000
_cell.length_b   1.000
_cell.length_c   1.000
_cell.angle_alpha   90.00
_cell.angle_beta   90.00
_cell.angle_gamma   90.00
#
_symmetry.space_group_name_H-M   'P 1'
#
loop_
_entity.id
_entity.type
_entity.pdbx_description
1 polymer ?
#
loop_
_entity_poly.entity_id
_entity_poly.type
_entity_poly.pdbx_seq_one_letter_code
_entity_poly.pdbx_strand_id
1 'polypeptide(L)'
;MPDIVMIHGLLGWGEDRPLFGWMPDYFPLKFIRDRWPEGEVVAVDIGAASSDHDRACEAFAHLMGLQVDYGEEHSHQCCHARFGQDFRGKGLLPRWSRSCPVHLVGHSFGGNTAVALYNMIAEDHWGLGTGPDWVVSVTAICSPLRGCSLPFLLGLVEVTDEDGEIKYIVEPGSVTHGIVAFCCLIIKAQDRWPKFFQALFNFKSTQWAEHNTWSNLVSARHPYVLSGDNMMSEIAPRTRRRALRGRMENLSKTFLIAVTSDALPPLAPRQLLQRLALLAATYSGLCLTSWALAWRLRQRLWSLALRLKPVAMERCTLHVAVLSGRTADVSDLSPKTTVREVRRAAEAQLQLPLSRLLKGETFLAEEATLQEAEVADGDVLTAAVQQTFVASHPRCKAMACRRHVRSETPECAECAEANVVTWGFIRDARRLDVQAIQCSDAAFAALSADGAVTTWGDPRCGGDSSAVQPLHRVRALQSSAGAFAALDLDGRAVAWGDPGSGGRGETSAAVRCLAASRRAFAALRLDGAVEAWGDAEMGGDCQVVRDQLVNVCQIAATDGAFAAIRSDGTVVTWGHGEAGDCGEVQDRLQEVQSIQANCTAFAAIRQDGQVVTWGAKSDGGIVDGAVQARLREVRAIQATLFAFAALRADGQVFAWGDVDYGGDASKVQEQLKGVQQIQATSRAFAAIRSDGFVVTWGDADSGGDSSAVREQLRDVVQIQASYVSFAALRSDGSVVSWGSPFQGGDPEGLLGLDQLRDVQAIQASAFAFAALRADGSVLTWGDAAYGGDLAGWVRST
;
A
#
# COMPACT_ATOMS: atom_id res chain seq x y z
N MET A 1 12.39 -23.62 -27.62
CA MET A 1 12.19 -22.86 -26.37
C MET A 1 12.47 -23.74 -25.15
N PRO A 2 12.61 -23.19 -23.92
CA PRO A 2 12.53 -23.98 -22.68
C PRO A 2 11.12 -24.58 -22.50
N ASP A 3 11.04 -25.74 -21.84
CA ASP A 3 9.76 -26.41 -21.56
C ASP A 3 9.05 -25.74 -20.36
N ILE A 4 7.71 -25.84 -20.30
CA ILE A 4 6.88 -25.28 -19.23
C ILE A 4 6.31 -26.39 -18.36
N VAL A 5 6.53 -26.27 -17.05
CA VAL A 5 6.01 -27.18 -16.02
C VAL A 5 4.90 -26.48 -15.24
N MET A 6 3.67 -26.95 -15.38
CA MET A 6 2.49 -26.43 -14.69
C MET A 6 2.26 -27.19 -13.37
N ILE A 7 2.26 -26.47 -12.24
CA ILE A 7 2.17 -27.01 -10.87
C ILE A 7 0.85 -26.57 -10.24
N HIS A 8 -0.08 -27.52 -10.04
CA HIS A 8 -1.42 -27.23 -9.52
C HIS A 8 -1.41 -26.86 -8.03
N GLY A 9 -2.45 -26.16 -7.57
CA GLY A 9 -2.65 -25.79 -6.17
C GLY A 9 -3.36 -26.85 -5.34
N LEU A 10 -3.83 -26.40 -4.16
CA LEU A 10 -4.71 -27.11 -3.23
C LEU A 10 -5.84 -27.84 -3.97
N LEU A 11 -5.97 -29.15 -3.75
CA LEU A 11 -7.00 -30.01 -4.38
C LEU A 11 -7.07 -29.90 -5.92
N GLY A 12 -5.97 -29.48 -6.56
CA GLY A 12 -5.83 -29.51 -8.01
C GLY A 12 -5.44 -30.88 -8.56
N TRP A 13 -5.30 -30.94 -9.88
CA TRP A 13 -4.88 -32.13 -10.64
C TRP A 13 -3.97 -31.74 -11.80
N GLY A 14 -3.15 -32.68 -12.28
CA GLY A 14 -2.32 -32.50 -13.48
C GLY A 14 -3.08 -32.85 -14.76
N GLU A 15 -2.54 -33.80 -15.52
CA GLU A 15 -3.15 -34.32 -16.74
C GLU A 15 -4.15 -35.46 -16.44
N ASP A 16 -3.96 -36.21 -15.34
CA ASP A 16 -4.88 -37.24 -14.84
C ASP A 16 -6.11 -36.61 -14.16
N ARG A 17 -7.10 -36.23 -14.99
CA ARG A 17 -8.33 -35.54 -14.53
C ARG A 17 -9.23 -36.44 -13.65
N PRO A 18 -9.69 -35.96 -12.48
CA PRO A 18 -10.61 -36.69 -11.59
C PRO A 18 -11.98 -36.99 -12.21
N LEU A 19 -12.77 -37.80 -11.49
CA LEU A 19 -14.11 -38.29 -11.87
C LEU A 19 -14.12 -38.98 -13.25
N PHE A 20 -13.23 -39.96 -13.45
CA PHE A 20 -13.08 -40.68 -14.72
C PHE A 20 -12.85 -39.72 -15.92
N GLY A 21 -12.14 -38.61 -15.68
CA GLY A 21 -11.87 -37.59 -16.67
C GLY A 21 -13.02 -36.62 -16.99
N TRP A 22 -14.08 -36.57 -16.16
CA TRP A 22 -15.21 -35.65 -16.34
C TRP A 22 -14.96 -34.23 -15.79
N MET A 23 -13.98 -34.05 -14.91
CA MET A 23 -13.62 -32.71 -14.45
C MET A 23 -12.96 -31.89 -15.58
N PRO A 24 -13.14 -30.56 -15.63
CA PRO A 24 -12.42 -29.70 -16.56
C PRO A 24 -10.90 -29.79 -16.39
N ASP A 25 -10.16 -29.30 -17.37
CA ASP A 25 -8.71 -29.17 -17.25
C ASP A 25 -8.39 -28.12 -16.16
N TYR A 26 -7.53 -28.46 -15.18
CA TYR A 26 -7.15 -27.52 -14.11
C TYR A 26 -6.37 -26.32 -14.66
N PHE A 27 -5.54 -26.59 -15.67
CA PHE A 27 -4.87 -25.60 -16.50
C PHE A 27 -5.38 -25.69 -17.93
N PRO A 28 -5.45 -24.58 -18.69
CA PRO A 28 -5.85 -24.60 -20.09
C PRO A 28 -4.71 -25.12 -21.00
N LEU A 29 -4.19 -26.33 -20.71
CA LEU A 29 -2.96 -26.88 -21.30
C LEU A 29 -2.98 -26.87 -22.83
N LYS A 30 -4.13 -27.20 -23.44
CA LYS A 30 -4.28 -27.12 -24.90
C LYS A 30 -4.01 -25.71 -25.44
N PHE A 31 -4.62 -24.69 -24.85
CA PHE A 31 -4.46 -23.28 -25.27
C PHE A 31 -3.01 -22.79 -25.12
N ILE A 32 -2.30 -23.29 -24.11
CA ILE A 32 -0.89 -22.96 -23.86
C ILE A 32 0.01 -23.70 -24.87
N ARG A 33 -0.19 -25.01 -25.08
CA ARG A 33 0.50 -25.83 -26.10
C ARG A 33 0.34 -25.22 -27.50
N ASP A 34 -0.88 -24.82 -27.87
CA ASP A 34 -1.19 -24.16 -29.15
C ASP A 34 -0.43 -22.81 -29.34
N ARG A 35 0.08 -22.20 -28.26
CA ARG A 35 0.83 -20.92 -28.25
C ARG A 35 2.31 -21.06 -27.91
N TRP A 36 2.78 -22.25 -27.58
CA TRP A 36 4.17 -22.54 -27.22
C TRP A 36 4.74 -23.70 -28.06
N PRO A 37 4.74 -23.59 -29.40
CA PRO A 37 4.98 -24.72 -30.30
C PRO A 37 6.43 -25.25 -30.29
N GLU A 38 7.38 -24.54 -29.69
CA GLU A 38 8.81 -24.92 -29.66
C GLU A 38 9.30 -25.48 -28.31
N GLY A 39 8.41 -25.72 -27.35
CA GLY A 39 8.74 -26.30 -26.05
C GLY A 39 7.57 -27.14 -25.53
N GLU A 40 7.87 -28.19 -24.78
CA GLU A 40 6.82 -29.01 -24.18
C GLU A 40 6.11 -28.25 -23.06
N VAL A 41 4.82 -28.49 -22.88
CA VAL A 41 4.02 -27.93 -21.78
C VAL A 41 3.35 -29.06 -21.05
N VAL A 42 3.82 -29.38 -19.85
CA VAL A 42 3.36 -30.53 -19.05
C VAL A 42 2.74 -30.07 -17.74
N ALA A 43 1.79 -30.83 -17.20
CA ALA A 43 1.30 -30.61 -15.83
C ALA A 43 1.77 -31.73 -14.90
N VAL A 44 2.44 -31.35 -13.80
CA VAL A 44 2.83 -32.35 -12.79
C VAL A 44 1.62 -32.77 -11.98
N ASP A 45 1.64 -34.02 -11.54
CA ASP A 45 0.47 -34.75 -11.10
C ASP A 45 0.77 -35.32 -9.72
N ILE A 46 0.68 -34.44 -8.71
CA ILE A 46 1.32 -34.56 -7.39
C ILE A 46 0.31 -34.51 -6.23
N GLY A 47 0.78 -34.73 -5.01
CA GLY A 47 0.01 -34.83 -3.78
C GLY A 47 -0.97 -33.68 -3.59
N ALA A 48 -2.26 -33.96 -3.71
CA ALA A 48 -3.32 -32.94 -3.72
C ALA A 48 -3.47 -32.20 -2.37
N ALA A 49 -2.85 -32.76 -1.31
CA ALA A 49 -2.92 -32.25 0.06
C ALA A 49 -1.57 -32.17 0.82
N SER A 50 -0.48 -32.73 0.27
CA SER A 50 0.83 -32.87 0.94
C SER A 50 1.56 -31.51 1.12
N SER A 51 2.67 -31.51 1.85
CA SER A 51 3.52 -30.33 2.06
C SER A 51 4.24 -29.87 0.78
N ASP A 52 4.80 -28.66 0.79
CA ASP A 52 5.63 -28.14 -0.30
C ASP A 52 6.89 -28.97 -0.55
N HIS A 53 7.49 -29.55 0.51
CA HIS A 53 8.65 -30.44 0.39
C HIS A 53 8.26 -31.74 -0.31
N ASP A 54 7.21 -32.42 0.17
CA ASP A 54 6.73 -33.67 -0.43
C ASP A 54 6.31 -33.47 -1.88
N ARG A 55 5.59 -32.38 -2.16
CA ARG A 55 5.14 -32.04 -3.50
C ARG A 55 6.28 -31.65 -4.44
N ALA A 56 7.38 -31.09 -3.93
CA ALA A 56 8.59 -30.85 -4.70
C ALA A 56 9.32 -32.16 -5.05
N CYS A 57 9.46 -33.09 -4.09
CA CYS A 57 9.99 -34.44 -4.31
C CYS A 57 9.16 -35.22 -5.35
N GLU A 58 7.83 -35.16 -5.23
CA GLU A 58 6.88 -35.78 -6.15
C GLU A 58 6.97 -35.16 -7.56
N ALA A 59 7.04 -33.83 -7.66
CA ALA A 59 7.19 -33.13 -8.93
C ALA A 59 8.52 -33.49 -9.61
N PHE A 60 9.64 -33.46 -8.88
CA PHE A 60 10.96 -33.80 -9.42
C PHE A 60 10.99 -35.25 -9.93
N ALA A 61 10.53 -36.20 -9.12
CA ALA A 61 10.51 -37.61 -9.51
C ALA A 61 9.56 -37.88 -10.69
N HIS A 62 8.41 -37.20 -10.78
CA HIS A 62 7.48 -37.36 -11.90
C HIS A 62 8.02 -36.73 -13.21
N LEU A 63 8.73 -35.61 -13.13
CA LEU A 63 9.39 -35.01 -14.30
C LEU A 63 10.53 -35.89 -14.80
N MET A 64 11.42 -36.32 -13.91
CA MET A 64 12.61 -37.11 -14.26
C MET A 64 12.31 -38.60 -14.53
N GLY A 65 11.16 -39.13 -14.08
CA GLY A 65 10.82 -40.55 -14.18
C GLY A 65 11.58 -41.40 -13.16
N LEU A 66 11.61 -40.97 -11.91
CA LEU A 66 12.28 -41.62 -10.78
C LEU A 66 11.25 -42.20 -9.79
N GLN A 67 11.74 -42.94 -8.79
CA GLN A 67 10.96 -43.21 -7.59
C GLN A 67 11.01 -41.98 -6.68
N VAL A 68 9.88 -41.58 -6.10
CA VAL A 68 9.85 -40.49 -5.11
C VAL A 68 10.65 -40.90 -3.88
N ASP A 69 11.64 -40.10 -3.49
CA ASP A 69 12.34 -40.16 -2.21
C ASP A 69 12.11 -38.82 -1.51
N TYR A 70 11.46 -38.84 -0.36
CA TYR A 70 11.16 -37.66 0.46
C TYR A 70 12.33 -37.24 1.35
N GLY A 71 13.42 -38.01 1.37
CA GLY A 71 14.61 -37.78 2.20
C GLY A 71 14.51 -38.41 3.58
N GLU A 72 15.57 -39.10 3.99
CA GLU A 72 15.61 -39.92 5.22
C GLU A 72 15.38 -39.11 6.50
N GLU A 73 16.04 -37.96 6.63
CA GLU A 73 15.90 -37.07 7.78
C GLU A 73 14.48 -36.47 7.87
N HIS A 74 13.94 -35.98 6.76
CA HIS A 74 12.61 -35.40 6.69
C HIS A 74 11.53 -36.43 7.06
N SER A 75 11.58 -37.62 6.43
CA SER A 75 10.61 -38.69 6.70
C SER A 75 10.65 -39.19 8.15
N HIS A 76 11.82 -39.20 8.78
CA HIS A 76 11.97 -39.52 10.20
C HIS A 76 11.42 -38.42 11.11
N GLN A 77 11.65 -37.14 10.78
CA GLN A 77 11.10 -36.00 11.53
C GLN A 77 9.57 -35.93 11.44
N CYS A 78 9.02 -36.10 10.23
CA CYS A 78 7.60 -35.97 9.94
C CYS A 78 6.80 -37.27 10.16
N CYS A 79 7.47 -38.38 10.48
CA CYS A 79 6.87 -39.69 10.77
C CYS A 79 6.00 -40.24 9.62
N HIS A 80 6.57 -40.33 8.42
CA HIS A 80 5.96 -41.00 7.26
C HIS A 80 6.98 -41.85 6.49
N ALA A 81 6.51 -42.62 5.51
CA ALA A 81 7.40 -43.45 4.70
C ALA A 81 8.30 -42.61 3.78
N ARG A 82 9.58 -43.01 3.66
CA ARG A 82 10.60 -42.33 2.85
C ARG A 82 10.36 -42.38 1.34
N PHE A 83 9.82 -43.49 0.85
CA PHE A 83 9.63 -43.69 -0.59
C PHE A 83 8.16 -43.62 -0.97
N GLY A 84 7.85 -42.77 -1.94
CA GLY A 84 6.50 -42.56 -2.47
C GLY A 84 6.25 -43.32 -3.78
N GLN A 85 5.45 -42.70 -4.66
CA GLN A 85 5.07 -43.28 -5.95
C GLN A 85 6.29 -43.54 -6.86
N ASP A 86 6.20 -44.61 -7.67
CA ASP A 86 7.21 -44.96 -8.66
C ASP A 86 6.83 -44.45 -10.06
N PHE A 87 7.63 -43.53 -10.61
CA PHE A 87 7.49 -42.98 -11.96
C PHE A 87 8.54 -43.51 -12.95
N ARG A 88 9.29 -44.57 -12.60
CA ARG A 88 10.27 -45.18 -13.53
C ARG A 88 9.63 -45.60 -14.84
N GLY A 89 10.16 -45.09 -15.95
CA GLY A 89 9.62 -45.27 -17.29
C GLY A 89 8.39 -44.42 -17.64
N LYS A 90 8.03 -43.45 -16.79
CA LYS A 90 6.88 -42.54 -16.95
C LYS A 90 7.23 -41.06 -16.75
N GLY A 91 8.51 -40.70 -16.90
CA GLY A 91 8.96 -39.32 -16.71
C GLY A 91 8.37 -38.37 -17.76
N LEU A 92 7.81 -37.24 -17.31
CA LEU A 92 7.22 -36.24 -18.22
C LEU A 92 8.27 -35.46 -19.01
N LEU A 93 9.42 -35.14 -18.39
CA LEU A 93 10.55 -34.43 -19.02
C LEU A 93 11.90 -35.12 -18.70
N PRO A 94 12.18 -36.35 -19.18
CA PRO A 94 13.41 -37.09 -18.84
C PRO A 94 14.71 -36.46 -19.36
N ARG A 95 14.62 -35.39 -20.18
CA ARG A 95 15.76 -34.62 -20.71
C ARG A 95 16.11 -33.39 -19.86
N TRP A 96 15.29 -33.09 -18.85
CA TRP A 96 15.46 -31.91 -18.00
C TRP A 96 16.85 -31.90 -17.38
N SER A 97 17.57 -30.79 -17.63
CA SER A 97 18.98 -30.65 -17.34
C SER A 97 19.37 -29.18 -17.49
N ARG A 98 20.60 -28.81 -17.09
CA ARG A 98 21.22 -27.51 -17.43
C ARG A 98 21.11 -27.13 -18.92
N SER A 99 21.21 -28.12 -19.82
CA SER A 99 21.10 -27.94 -21.28
C SER A 99 19.67 -27.85 -21.80
N CYS A 100 18.69 -28.32 -21.02
CA CYS A 100 17.26 -28.24 -21.33
C CYS A 100 16.52 -27.76 -20.07
N PRO A 101 16.68 -26.47 -19.71
CA PRO A 101 16.07 -25.92 -18.51
C PRO A 101 14.57 -25.65 -18.70
N VAL A 102 13.84 -25.44 -17.61
CA VAL A 102 12.37 -25.31 -17.63
C VAL A 102 11.86 -24.01 -16.98
N HIS A 103 10.68 -23.56 -17.39
CA HIS A 103 9.88 -22.58 -16.66
C HIS A 103 8.95 -23.32 -15.69
N LEU A 104 9.06 -23.06 -14.39
CA LEU A 104 8.11 -23.56 -13.39
C LEU A 104 6.96 -22.55 -13.26
N VAL A 105 5.70 -22.98 -13.41
CA VAL A 105 4.52 -22.12 -13.31
C VAL A 105 3.53 -22.73 -12.33
N GLY A 106 3.40 -22.12 -11.16
CA GLY A 106 2.56 -22.62 -10.07
C GLY A 106 1.34 -21.75 -9.81
N HIS A 107 0.16 -22.35 -9.71
CA HIS A 107 -1.08 -21.65 -9.35
C HIS A 107 -1.49 -21.93 -7.90
N SER A 108 -1.95 -20.89 -7.20
CA SER A 108 -2.34 -20.96 -5.78
C SER A 108 -1.19 -21.60 -4.96
N PHE A 109 -1.45 -22.63 -4.16
CA PHE A 109 -0.40 -23.36 -3.44
C PHE A 109 0.72 -23.92 -4.34
N GLY A 110 0.45 -24.21 -5.62
CA GLY A 110 1.45 -24.71 -6.55
C GLY A 110 2.62 -23.74 -6.80
N GLY A 111 2.43 -22.43 -6.62
CA GLY A 111 3.53 -21.46 -6.68
C GLY A 111 4.45 -21.51 -5.45
N ASN A 112 3.95 -21.94 -4.29
CA ASN A 112 4.78 -22.23 -3.13
C ASN A 112 5.67 -23.45 -3.41
N THR A 113 5.07 -24.51 -3.96
CA THR A 113 5.74 -25.75 -4.36
C THR A 113 6.79 -25.49 -5.46
N ALA A 114 6.50 -24.61 -6.41
CA ALA A 114 7.43 -24.22 -7.48
C ALA A 114 8.71 -23.55 -6.93
N VAL A 115 8.59 -22.71 -5.90
CA VAL A 115 9.74 -22.08 -5.23
C VAL A 115 10.51 -23.11 -4.39
N ALA A 116 9.83 -24.02 -3.70
CA ALA A 116 10.48 -25.10 -2.95
C ALA A 116 11.31 -26.01 -3.88
N LEU A 117 10.71 -26.47 -4.99
CA LEU A 117 11.39 -27.25 -6.02
C LEU A 117 12.62 -26.54 -6.59
N TYR A 118 12.52 -25.24 -6.89
CA TYR A 118 13.67 -24.46 -7.37
C TYR A 118 14.82 -24.39 -6.36
N ASN A 119 14.53 -24.22 -5.07
CA ASN A 119 15.57 -24.19 -4.04
C ASN A 119 16.25 -25.55 -3.88
N MET A 120 15.48 -26.65 -3.85
CA MET A 120 16.02 -28.01 -3.76
C MET A 120 16.92 -28.36 -4.96
N ILE A 121 16.59 -27.85 -6.15
CA ILE A 121 17.43 -27.93 -7.35
C ILE A 121 18.70 -27.08 -7.22
N ALA A 122 18.60 -25.88 -6.63
CA ALA A 122 19.75 -24.99 -6.44
C ALA A 122 20.73 -25.48 -5.35
N GLU A 123 20.24 -26.28 -4.41
CA GLU A 123 20.98 -26.90 -3.29
C GLU A 123 21.54 -28.30 -3.64
N ASP A 124 21.25 -28.82 -4.83
CA ASP A 124 21.47 -30.23 -5.25
C ASP A 124 20.96 -31.29 -4.25
N HIS A 125 19.71 -31.11 -3.79
CA HIS A 125 19.09 -31.94 -2.74
C HIS A 125 19.17 -33.46 -3.00
N TRP A 126 19.08 -33.88 -4.27
CA TRP A 126 19.14 -35.29 -4.65
C TRP A 126 20.55 -35.81 -4.98
N GLY A 127 21.59 -34.96 -4.92
CA GLY A 127 22.98 -35.33 -5.22
C GLY A 127 23.21 -35.76 -6.67
N LEU A 128 22.47 -35.15 -7.62
CA LEU A 128 22.48 -35.50 -9.05
C LEU A 128 23.27 -34.50 -9.90
N GLY A 129 23.90 -33.49 -9.31
CA GLY A 129 24.51 -32.38 -10.04
C GLY A 129 23.48 -31.38 -10.57
N THR A 130 22.34 -31.27 -9.89
CA THR A 130 21.34 -30.23 -10.16
C THR A 130 21.87 -28.85 -9.74
N GLY A 131 21.30 -27.79 -10.33
CA GLY A 131 21.75 -26.42 -10.08
C GLY A 131 20.73 -25.37 -10.54
N PRO A 132 20.88 -24.10 -10.11
CA PRO A 132 19.88 -23.06 -10.33
C PRO A 132 19.66 -22.74 -11.82
N ASP A 133 20.57 -23.14 -12.71
CA ASP A 133 20.46 -22.99 -14.17
C ASP A 133 19.61 -24.07 -14.86
N TRP A 134 19.15 -25.10 -14.15
CA TRP A 134 18.13 -26.05 -14.63
C TRP A 134 16.72 -25.43 -14.70
N VAL A 135 16.52 -24.25 -14.11
CA VAL A 135 15.26 -23.50 -14.11
C VAL A 135 15.48 -22.11 -14.69
N VAL A 136 14.66 -21.73 -15.67
CA VAL A 136 14.71 -20.41 -16.33
C VAL A 136 13.94 -19.38 -15.50
N SER A 137 12.73 -19.72 -15.06
CA SER A 137 11.90 -18.86 -14.21
C SER A 137 10.99 -19.67 -13.29
N VAL A 138 10.53 -19.03 -12.22
CA VAL A 138 9.48 -19.53 -11.33
C VAL A 138 8.34 -18.51 -11.31
N THR A 139 7.18 -18.85 -11.85
CA THR A 139 6.03 -17.94 -11.95
C THR A 139 4.95 -18.37 -10.97
N ALA A 140 4.64 -17.51 -9.99
CA ALA A 140 3.63 -17.76 -8.97
C ALA A 140 2.34 -16.98 -9.28
N ILE A 141 1.25 -17.71 -9.54
CA ILE A 141 -0.07 -17.16 -9.92
C ILE A 141 -1.00 -17.25 -8.71
N CYS A 142 -1.37 -16.11 -8.12
CA CYS A 142 -2.26 -16.01 -6.95
C CYS A 142 -1.82 -16.87 -5.75
N SER A 143 -0.51 -17.01 -5.53
CA SER A 143 0.07 -17.90 -4.51
C SER A 143 0.26 -17.24 -3.13
N PRO A 144 -0.08 -17.92 -2.02
CA PRO A 144 0.07 -17.39 -0.66
C PRO A 144 1.53 -17.52 -0.16
N LEU A 145 2.48 -16.90 -0.87
CA LEU A 145 3.92 -17.05 -0.61
C LEU A 145 4.34 -16.62 0.81
N ARG A 146 3.63 -15.65 1.42
CA ARG A 146 3.83 -15.17 2.80
C ARG A 146 2.84 -15.76 3.82
N GLY A 147 2.07 -16.77 3.41
CA GLY A 147 0.99 -17.40 4.16
C GLY A 147 -0.34 -16.62 4.07
N CYS A 148 -1.41 -17.22 4.58
CA CYS A 148 -2.76 -16.63 4.62
C CYS A 148 -3.49 -16.98 5.93
N SER A 149 -4.52 -16.22 6.27
CA SER A 149 -5.34 -16.43 7.48
C SER A 149 -6.39 -17.54 7.35
N LEU A 150 -6.54 -18.13 6.16
CA LEU A 150 -7.58 -19.12 5.85
C LEU A 150 -7.59 -20.34 6.79
N PRO A 151 -6.45 -20.95 7.19
CA PRO A 151 -6.47 -22.09 8.11
C PRO A 151 -7.08 -21.73 9.48
N PHE A 152 -6.78 -20.55 10.01
CA PHE A 152 -7.33 -20.09 11.29
C PHE A 152 -8.84 -19.85 11.20
N LEU A 153 -9.31 -19.23 10.11
CA LEU A 153 -10.74 -19.03 9.85
C LEU A 153 -11.52 -20.36 9.76
N LEU A 154 -10.85 -21.43 9.34
CA LEU A 154 -11.43 -22.77 9.25
C LEU A 154 -11.26 -23.61 10.54
N GLY A 155 -10.60 -23.07 11.59
CA GLY A 155 -10.45 -23.70 12.90
C GLY A 155 -9.13 -24.44 13.14
N LEU A 156 -8.03 -23.96 12.53
CA LEU A 156 -6.67 -24.28 12.98
C LEU A 156 -6.30 -23.39 14.19
N VAL A 157 -5.67 -23.96 15.21
CA VAL A 157 -5.22 -23.27 16.42
C VAL A 157 -3.70 -23.39 16.53
N GLU A 158 -3.04 -22.28 16.84
CA GLU A 158 -1.59 -22.25 17.08
C GLU A 158 -1.29 -22.52 18.56
N VAL A 159 -0.43 -23.50 18.85
CA VAL A 159 -0.01 -23.88 20.20
C VAL A 159 1.51 -23.95 20.22
N THR A 160 2.14 -23.30 21.20
CA THR A 160 3.60 -23.42 21.40
C THR A 160 3.85 -24.54 22.41
N ASP A 161 4.75 -25.45 22.08
CA ASP A 161 5.17 -26.55 22.96
C ASP A 161 6.16 -26.06 24.04
N GLU A 162 6.47 -26.92 25.02
CA GLU A 162 7.37 -26.57 26.14
C GLU A 162 8.79 -26.18 25.67
N ASP A 163 9.24 -26.71 24.52
CA ASP A 163 10.51 -26.36 23.86
C ASP A 163 10.49 -25.03 23.07
N GLY A 164 9.35 -24.32 23.05
CA GLY A 164 9.17 -23.09 22.27
C GLY A 164 8.84 -23.30 20.78
N GLU A 165 8.67 -24.56 20.35
CA GLU A 165 8.31 -24.91 18.98
C GLU A 165 6.81 -24.78 18.70
N ILE A 166 6.47 -24.22 17.53
CA ILE A 166 5.08 -23.92 17.15
C ILE A 166 4.45 -25.16 16.49
N LYS A 167 3.40 -25.68 17.12
CA LYS A 167 2.57 -26.78 16.62
C LYS A 167 1.16 -26.29 16.31
N TYR A 168 0.53 -26.89 15.30
CA TYR A 168 -0.84 -26.55 14.91
C TYR A 168 -1.78 -27.68 15.30
N ILE A 169 -2.84 -27.33 16.05
CA ILE A 169 -3.87 -28.26 16.46
C ILE A 169 -5.17 -27.89 15.74
N VAL A 170 -5.86 -28.88 15.19
CA VAL A 170 -7.17 -28.68 14.58
C VAL A 170 -8.23 -28.71 15.66
N GLU A 171 -9.06 -27.67 15.74
CA GLU A 171 -10.13 -27.58 16.75
C GLU A 171 -11.18 -28.70 16.50
N PRO A 172 -11.50 -29.55 17.51
CA PRO A 172 -12.42 -30.66 17.33
C PRO A 172 -13.84 -30.21 16.94
N GLY A 173 -14.23 -30.50 15.69
CA GLY A 173 -15.55 -30.14 15.14
C GLY A 173 -15.55 -28.91 14.23
N SER A 174 -14.39 -28.29 14.03
CA SER A 174 -14.18 -27.22 13.05
C SER A 174 -14.34 -27.68 11.59
N VAL A 175 -14.38 -26.71 10.67
CA VAL A 175 -14.40 -26.99 9.22
C VAL A 175 -13.11 -27.69 8.79
N THR A 176 -11.95 -27.28 9.31
CA THR A 176 -10.68 -27.97 9.11
C THR A 176 -10.72 -29.42 9.61
N HIS A 177 -11.37 -29.69 10.75
CA HIS A 177 -11.56 -31.08 11.23
C HIS A 177 -12.36 -31.93 10.23
N GLY A 178 -13.42 -31.36 9.65
CA GLY A 178 -14.21 -32.02 8.61
C GLY A 178 -13.41 -32.29 7.32
N ILE A 179 -12.61 -31.31 6.87
CA ILE A 179 -11.74 -31.44 5.69
C ILE A 179 -10.67 -32.52 5.93
N VAL A 180 -9.97 -32.49 7.06
CA VAL A 180 -8.96 -33.48 7.41
C VAL A 180 -9.55 -34.88 7.50
N ALA A 181 -10.68 -35.06 8.21
CA ALA A 181 -11.35 -36.36 8.30
C ALA A 181 -11.79 -36.89 6.92
N PHE A 182 -12.22 -36.01 6.02
CA PHE A 182 -12.51 -36.36 4.63
C PHE A 182 -11.24 -36.77 3.85
N CYS A 183 -10.12 -36.05 3.98
CA CYS A 183 -8.86 -36.43 3.37
C CYS A 183 -8.37 -37.81 3.87
N CYS A 184 -8.33 -38.03 5.19
CA CYS A 184 -7.98 -39.32 5.78
C CYS A 184 -8.92 -40.45 5.34
N LEU A 185 -10.23 -40.18 5.20
CA LEU A 185 -11.19 -41.14 4.65
C LEU A 185 -10.84 -41.53 3.21
N ILE A 186 -10.58 -40.56 2.33
CA ILE A 186 -10.26 -40.83 0.91
C ILE A 186 -8.91 -41.55 0.78
N ILE A 187 -7.88 -41.15 1.53
CA ILE A 187 -6.57 -41.84 1.51
C ILE A 187 -6.74 -43.29 1.98
N LYS A 188 -7.51 -43.56 3.04
CA LYS A 188 -7.79 -44.94 3.48
C LYS A 188 -8.65 -45.72 2.48
N ALA A 189 -9.55 -45.05 1.79
CA ALA A 189 -10.36 -45.66 0.74
C ALA A 189 -9.52 -46.05 -0.50
N GLN A 190 -8.47 -45.28 -0.81
CA GLN A 190 -7.50 -45.57 -1.87
C GLN A 190 -6.59 -46.75 -1.55
N ASP A 191 -6.13 -46.88 -0.30
CA ASP A 191 -5.46 -48.08 0.20
C ASP A 191 -6.34 -49.34 0.01
N ARG A 192 -7.65 -49.23 0.31
CA ARG A 192 -8.56 -50.38 0.28
C ARG A 192 -9.08 -50.77 -1.11
N TRP A 193 -9.40 -49.81 -1.98
CA TRP A 193 -9.95 -49.99 -3.34
C TRP A 193 -9.29 -49.02 -4.36
N PRO A 194 -7.99 -49.17 -4.65
CA PRO A 194 -7.20 -48.17 -5.37
C PRO A 194 -7.77 -47.80 -6.75
N LYS A 195 -8.08 -48.79 -7.60
CA LYS A 195 -8.57 -48.56 -8.96
C LYS A 195 -9.85 -47.71 -9.04
N PHE A 196 -10.70 -47.75 -8.02
CA PHE A 196 -11.94 -46.98 -7.99
C PHE A 196 -11.71 -45.57 -7.45
N PHE A 197 -11.07 -45.44 -6.29
CA PHE A 197 -10.90 -44.14 -5.63
C PHE A 197 -9.78 -43.27 -6.23
N GLN A 198 -8.79 -43.86 -6.90
CA GLN A 198 -7.83 -43.09 -7.71
C GLN A 198 -8.50 -42.49 -8.95
N ALA A 199 -9.41 -43.23 -9.61
CA ALA A 199 -10.19 -42.73 -10.74
C ALA A 199 -11.27 -41.71 -10.33
N LEU A 200 -11.75 -41.79 -9.08
CA LEU A 200 -12.65 -40.79 -8.50
C LEU A 200 -11.90 -39.47 -8.24
N PHE A 201 -10.84 -39.49 -7.41
CA PHE A 201 -9.98 -38.35 -7.13
C PHE A 201 -8.69 -38.81 -6.43
N ASN A 202 -7.56 -38.90 -7.13
CA ASN A 202 -6.30 -39.41 -6.54
C ASN A 202 -5.62 -38.37 -5.63
N PHE A 203 -5.45 -38.68 -4.33
CA PHE A 203 -4.78 -37.75 -3.39
C PHE A 203 -3.25 -37.88 -3.42
N LYS A 204 -2.73 -39.03 -3.91
CA LYS A 204 -1.29 -39.34 -4.05
C LYS A 204 -0.47 -39.33 -2.75
N SER A 205 -1.13 -39.26 -1.60
CA SER A 205 -0.53 -39.29 -0.26
C SER A 205 -0.16 -40.70 0.24
N THR A 206 0.56 -41.49 -0.57
CA THR A 206 0.89 -42.90 -0.26
C THR A 206 1.84 -43.08 0.94
N GLN A 207 2.68 -42.08 1.26
CA GLN A 207 3.59 -42.07 2.40
C GLN A 207 2.89 -42.17 3.76
N TRP A 208 1.61 -41.80 3.82
CA TRP A 208 0.79 -41.84 5.03
C TRP A 208 0.01 -43.15 5.22
N ALA A 209 0.13 -44.13 4.32
CA ALA A 209 -0.68 -45.35 4.30
C ALA A 209 -0.68 -46.12 5.64
N GLU A 210 0.47 -46.23 6.29
CA GLU A 210 0.66 -47.01 7.52
C GLU A 210 -0.03 -46.38 8.76
N HIS A 211 -0.27 -45.07 8.76
CA HIS A 211 -0.88 -44.36 9.89
C HIS A 211 -2.42 -44.30 9.85
N ASN A 212 -3.03 -44.69 8.73
CA ASN A 212 -4.47 -44.63 8.49
C ASN A 212 -5.22 -45.84 9.09
N THR A 213 -5.39 -45.88 10.40
CA THR A 213 -6.26 -46.84 11.10
C THR A 213 -7.69 -46.29 11.26
N TRP A 214 -8.69 -47.18 11.36
CA TRP A 214 -10.09 -46.78 11.55
C TRP A 214 -10.33 -45.94 12.82
N SER A 215 -9.49 -46.11 13.85
CA SER A 215 -9.53 -45.30 15.09
C SER A 215 -9.02 -43.88 14.92
N ASN A 216 -8.12 -43.64 13.95
CA ASN A 216 -7.50 -42.34 13.73
C ASN A 216 -8.33 -41.44 12.80
N LEU A 217 -9.21 -42.02 11.98
CA LEU A 217 -9.90 -41.38 10.86
C LEU A 217 -10.84 -40.21 11.24
N VAL A 218 -11.29 -40.16 12.50
CA VAL A 218 -12.09 -39.05 13.10
C VAL A 218 -11.38 -38.41 14.29
N SER A 219 -10.07 -38.61 14.42
CA SER A 219 -9.26 -38.01 15.48
C SER A 219 -8.66 -36.69 15.01
N ALA A 220 -8.95 -35.61 15.74
CA ALA A 220 -8.24 -34.32 15.58
C ALA A 220 -6.73 -34.41 15.93
N ARG A 221 -6.26 -35.58 16.41
CA ARG A 221 -4.86 -35.91 16.72
C ARG A 221 -4.29 -36.96 15.74
N HIS A 222 -4.64 -36.88 14.46
CA HIS A 222 -4.05 -37.76 13.43
C HIS A 222 -2.56 -37.42 13.19
N PRO A 223 -1.65 -38.40 12.99
CA PRO A 223 -0.23 -38.14 12.74
C PRO A 223 0.04 -37.09 11.65
N TYR A 224 -0.63 -37.21 10.50
CA TYR A 224 -0.65 -36.22 9.40
C TYR A 224 -0.92 -34.76 9.80
N VAL A 225 -1.71 -34.53 10.86
CA VAL A 225 -1.98 -33.18 11.38
C VAL A 225 -0.88 -32.76 12.36
N LEU A 226 -0.50 -33.67 13.25
CA LEU A 226 0.46 -33.42 14.32
C LEU A 226 1.91 -33.27 13.83
N SER A 227 2.25 -33.85 12.68
CA SER A 227 3.55 -33.67 12.02
C SER A 227 3.76 -32.23 11.56
N GLY A 228 2.68 -31.47 11.31
CA GLY A 228 2.72 -30.18 10.62
C GLY A 228 3.09 -30.28 9.14
N ASP A 229 3.35 -31.48 8.64
CA ASP A 229 3.78 -31.78 7.28
C ASP A 229 2.57 -31.90 6.33
N ASN A 230 1.84 -30.78 6.25
CA ASN A 230 0.66 -30.65 5.43
C ASN A 230 0.44 -29.17 5.06
N MET A 231 -0.21 -28.96 3.92
CA MET A 231 -0.48 -27.63 3.37
C MET A 231 -1.20 -26.66 4.34
N MET A 232 -2.04 -27.14 5.27
CA MET A 232 -2.81 -26.26 6.17
C MET A 232 -1.92 -25.63 7.24
N SER A 233 -0.95 -26.38 7.74
CA SER A 233 0.07 -25.91 8.68
C SER A 233 1.12 -25.03 8.00
N GLU A 234 1.49 -25.32 6.75
CA GLU A 234 2.53 -24.58 6.02
C GLU A 234 2.09 -23.22 5.46
N ILE A 235 0.82 -23.05 5.09
CA ILE A 235 0.29 -21.74 4.67
C ILE A 235 -0.01 -20.80 5.85
N ALA A 236 0.18 -21.23 7.11
CA ALA A 236 0.07 -20.33 8.25
C ALA A 236 1.16 -19.23 8.19
N PRO A 237 0.84 -17.94 8.42
CA PRO A 237 1.77 -16.84 8.19
C PRO A 237 3.05 -16.88 9.04
N ARG A 238 3.00 -17.47 10.24
CA ARG A 238 4.18 -17.64 11.11
C ARG A 238 5.12 -18.73 10.59
N THR A 239 4.60 -19.94 10.33
CA THR A 239 5.33 -21.03 9.65
C THR A 239 5.98 -20.53 8.36
N ARG A 240 5.20 -19.86 7.51
CA ARG A 240 5.67 -19.42 6.21
C ARG A 240 6.75 -18.34 6.29
N ARG A 241 6.63 -17.40 7.23
CA ARG A 241 7.70 -16.40 7.49
C ARG A 241 8.97 -17.04 8.05
N ARG A 242 8.87 -18.14 8.82
CA ARG A 242 10.03 -18.90 9.30
C ARG A 242 10.70 -19.67 8.16
N ALA A 243 9.94 -20.36 7.33
CA ALA A 243 10.44 -21.05 6.12
C ALA A 243 11.12 -20.07 5.15
N LEU A 244 10.49 -18.92 4.86
CA LEU A 244 11.07 -17.86 4.03
C LEU A 244 12.39 -17.29 4.58
N ARG A 245 12.59 -17.29 5.91
CA ARG A 245 13.80 -16.78 6.56
C ARG A 245 14.94 -17.78 6.65
N GLY A 246 14.69 -19.08 6.44
CA GLY A 246 15.68 -20.14 6.66
C GLY A 246 15.87 -21.16 5.53
N ARG A 247 15.02 -21.16 4.49
CA ARG A 247 15.07 -22.12 3.37
C ARG A 247 14.70 -21.52 1.99
N MET A 248 14.58 -20.19 1.87
CA MET A 248 14.18 -19.53 0.62
C MET A 248 15.00 -18.28 0.30
N GLU A 249 16.32 -18.43 0.28
CA GLU A 249 17.25 -17.33 -0.04
C GLU A 249 17.24 -16.96 -1.53
N ASN A 250 16.94 -17.90 -2.42
CA ASN A 250 17.05 -17.72 -3.87
C ASN A 250 15.71 -17.40 -4.53
N LEU A 251 15.24 -16.15 -4.40
CA LEU A 251 14.04 -15.65 -5.10
C LEU A 251 14.35 -14.93 -6.42
N SER A 252 15.59 -15.01 -6.90
CA SER A 252 16.11 -14.26 -8.05
C SER A 252 15.37 -14.51 -9.38
N LYS A 253 14.71 -15.66 -9.50
CA LYS A 253 13.97 -16.09 -10.70
C LYS A 253 12.44 -16.09 -10.50
N THR A 254 11.94 -15.53 -9.39
CA THR A 254 10.52 -15.60 -9.02
C THR A 254 9.72 -14.40 -9.52
N PHE A 255 8.76 -14.66 -10.42
CA PHE A 255 7.82 -13.69 -10.97
C PHE A 255 6.46 -13.86 -10.30
N LEU A 256 5.82 -12.74 -9.93
CA LEU A 256 4.53 -12.73 -9.24
C LEU A 256 3.43 -12.25 -10.18
N ILE A 257 2.39 -13.05 -10.36
CA ILE A 257 1.21 -12.68 -11.16
C ILE A 257 -0.02 -12.72 -10.26
N ALA A 258 -0.61 -11.55 -10.02
CA ALA A 258 -1.95 -11.42 -9.49
C ALA A 258 -2.93 -11.37 -10.68
N VAL A 259 -3.78 -12.38 -10.83
CA VAL A 259 -4.82 -12.38 -11.85
C VAL A 259 -6.10 -11.85 -11.25
N THR A 260 -6.35 -10.55 -11.45
CA THR A 260 -7.66 -9.96 -11.23
C THR A 260 -8.52 -10.17 -12.47
N SER A 261 -9.30 -11.25 -12.49
CA SER A 261 -10.37 -11.36 -13.48
C SER A 261 -11.50 -10.39 -13.13
N ASP A 262 -12.12 -9.78 -14.14
CA ASP A 262 -13.44 -9.17 -13.98
C ASP A 262 -14.39 -10.13 -13.27
N ALA A 263 -15.34 -9.59 -12.51
CA ALA A 263 -16.36 -10.40 -11.85
C ALA A 263 -17.06 -11.29 -12.89
N LEU A 264 -16.88 -12.61 -12.79
CA LEU A 264 -17.65 -13.57 -13.57
C LEU A 264 -19.13 -13.19 -13.39
N PRO A 265 -19.89 -12.97 -14.48
CA PRO A 265 -21.28 -12.58 -14.38
C PRO A 265 -21.99 -13.62 -13.50
N PRO A 266 -22.76 -13.20 -12.48
CA PRO A 266 -23.24 -14.11 -11.45
C PRO A 266 -23.99 -15.26 -12.12
N LEU A 267 -23.52 -16.48 -11.89
CA LEU A 267 -24.14 -17.71 -12.41
C LEU A 267 -25.63 -17.63 -12.08
N ALA A 268 -26.45 -17.47 -13.12
CA ALA A 268 -27.87 -17.15 -12.96
C ALA A 268 -28.50 -18.11 -11.94
N PRO A 269 -29.24 -17.64 -10.92
CA PRO A 269 -29.57 -18.46 -9.74
C PRO A 269 -30.16 -19.84 -10.06
N ARG A 270 -30.91 -19.96 -11.17
CA ARG A 270 -31.43 -21.23 -11.71
C ARG A 270 -30.34 -22.25 -12.07
N GLN A 271 -29.22 -21.84 -12.68
CA GLN A 271 -28.13 -22.75 -13.06
C GLN A 271 -27.33 -23.23 -11.84
N LEU A 272 -27.10 -22.34 -10.86
CA LEU A 272 -26.47 -22.70 -9.60
C LEU A 272 -27.36 -23.67 -8.80
N LEU A 273 -28.66 -23.37 -8.68
CA LEU A 273 -29.65 -24.26 -8.05
C LEU A 273 -29.76 -25.62 -8.76
N GLN A 274 -29.74 -25.67 -10.09
CA GLN A 274 -29.78 -26.94 -10.83
C GLN A 274 -28.52 -27.79 -10.59
N ARG A 275 -27.33 -27.18 -10.57
CA ARG A 275 -26.08 -27.91 -10.29
C ARG A 275 -25.98 -28.35 -8.83
N LEU A 276 -26.34 -27.48 -7.89
CA LEU A 276 -26.39 -27.82 -6.46
C LEU A 276 -27.46 -28.87 -6.15
N ALA A 277 -28.61 -28.85 -6.81
CA ALA A 277 -29.63 -29.89 -6.67
C ALA A 277 -29.15 -31.25 -7.21
N LEU A 278 -28.40 -31.28 -8.32
CA LEU A 278 -27.83 -32.51 -8.88
C LEU A 278 -26.72 -33.10 -7.96
N LEU A 279 -25.89 -32.24 -7.37
CA LEU A 279 -24.90 -32.60 -6.35
C LEU A 279 -25.57 -33.04 -5.03
N ALA A 280 -26.60 -32.35 -4.56
CA ALA A 280 -27.33 -32.71 -3.35
C ALA A 280 -28.11 -34.03 -3.53
N ALA A 281 -28.69 -34.28 -4.71
CA ALA A 281 -29.37 -35.53 -5.02
C ALA A 281 -28.41 -36.73 -5.09
N THR A 282 -27.17 -36.52 -5.55
CA THR A 282 -26.14 -37.57 -5.56
C THR A 282 -25.51 -37.80 -4.17
N TYR A 283 -25.38 -36.76 -3.33
CA TYR A 283 -24.84 -36.90 -1.96
C TYR A 283 -25.87 -37.43 -0.94
N SER A 284 -27.14 -37.02 -1.03
CA SER A 284 -28.20 -37.44 -0.09
C SER A 284 -28.54 -38.94 -0.18
N GLY A 285 -28.28 -39.56 -1.34
CA GLY A 285 -28.33 -41.02 -1.49
C GLY A 285 -27.25 -41.79 -0.71
N LEU A 286 -26.14 -41.15 -0.31
CA LEU A 286 -25.02 -41.79 0.38
C LEU A 286 -24.99 -41.54 1.90
N CYS A 287 -25.56 -40.43 2.39
CA CYS A 287 -25.51 -40.07 3.81
C CYS A 287 -26.65 -40.64 4.68
N LEU A 288 -27.65 -41.31 4.11
CA LEU A 288 -28.85 -41.77 4.84
C LEU A 288 -28.66 -43.05 5.70
N THR A 289 -27.42 -43.54 5.86
CA THR A 289 -27.13 -44.78 6.63
C THR A 289 -26.45 -44.56 7.99
N SER A 290 -26.00 -43.34 8.32
CA SER A 290 -25.15 -43.09 9.51
C SER A 290 -25.74 -42.15 10.58
N TRP A 291 -26.91 -41.53 10.34
CA TRP A 291 -27.48 -40.55 11.30
C TRP A 291 -28.33 -41.17 12.43
N ALA A 292 -28.73 -42.44 12.32
CA ALA A 292 -29.65 -43.10 13.24
C ALA A 292 -29.07 -43.47 14.63
N LEU A 293 -27.75 -43.43 14.81
CA LEU A 293 -27.09 -43.93 16.02
C LEU A 293 -26.65 -42.82 17.01
N ALA A 294 -26.26 -41.64 16.50
CA ALA A 294 -25.69 -40.57 17.33
C ALA A 294 -26.72 -39.88 18.26
N TRP A 295 -28.00 -39.84 17.87
CA TRP A 295 -29.06 -39.17 18.63
C TRP A 295 -29.33 -39.80 20.01
N ARG A 296 -28.96 -41.07 20.21
CA ARG A 296 -29.29 -41.82 21.45
C ARG A 296 -28.30 -41.64 22.61
N LEU A 297 -27.12 -41.04 22.41
CA LEU A 297 -26.14 -40.85 23.50
C LEU A 297 -26.24 -39.49 24.22
N ARG A 298 -26.81 -38.45 23.60
CA ARG A 298 -26.76 -37.07 24.13
C ARG A 298 -27.63 -36.82 25.37
N GLN A 299 -28.52 -37.74 25.74
CA GLN A 299 -29.49 -37.53 26.83
C GLN A 299 -29.06 -37.99 28.24
N ARG A 300 -27.82 -38.44 28.47
CA ARG A 300 -27.51 -39.22 29.70
C ARG A 300 -26.53 -38.68 30.74
N LEU A 301 -25.82 -37.56 30.52
CA LEU A 301 -24.81 -37.08 31.50
C LEU A 301 -24.89 -35.56 31.72
N TRP A 302 -25.86 -35.14 32.55
CA TRP A 302 -25.98 -33.78 33.10
C TRP A 302 -25.99 -33.83 34.64
N SER A 303 -24.98 -34.45 35.25
CA SER A 303 -24.80 -34.42 36.71
C SER A 303 -23.42 -34.92 37.14
N LEU A 304 -22.56 -34.01 37.63
CA LEU A 304 -22.01 -34.03 38.99
C LEU A 304 -21.15 -32.77 39.22
N ALA A 305 -21.07 -32.31 40.48
CA ALA A 305 -20.84 -30.92 40.80
C ALA A 305 -19.52 -30.62 41.56
N LEU A 306 -19.00 -29.42 41.32
CA LEU A 306 -18.39 -28.46 42.27
C LEU A 306 -17.63 -28.97 43.52
N ARG A 307 -16.41 -28.42 43.75
CA ARG A 307 -16.06 -27.64 44.97
C ARG A 307 -14.73 -26.87 44.85
N LEU A 308 -14.59 -25.83 45.70
CA LEU A 308 -13.48 -24.86 45.78
C LEU A 308 -12.39 -25.31 46.83
N LYS A 309 -11.27 -24.64 47.18
CA LYS A 309 -10.95 -23.20 47.41
C LYS A 309 -9.39 -22.95 47.60
N PRO A 310 -8.80 -21.91 48.26
CA PRO A 310 -7.76 -21.01 47.67
C PRO A 310 -6.36 -20.92 48.39
N VAL A 311 -5.43 -20.08 47.89
CA VAL A 311 -4.21 -19.54 48.60
C VAL A 311 -3.94 -18.07 48.20
N ALA A 312 -3.15 -17.31 48.98
CA ALA A 312 -2.92 -15.85 48.90
C ALA A 312 -1.51 -15.41 48.40
N MET A 313 -1.32 -14.10 48.21
CA MET A 313 -0.17 -13.42 47.56
C MET A 313 1.15 -13.42 48.34
N GLU A 314 2.28 -13.27 47.63
CA GLU A 314 3.48 -12.54 48.12
C GLU A 314 4.26 -11.88 46.96
N ARG A 315 4.83 -10.69 47.20
CA ARG A 315 5.72 -9.78 46.41
C ARG A 315 5.77 -9.83 44.87
N CYS A 316 5.75 -8.65 44.26
CA CYS A 316 5.67 -8.45 42.80
C CYS A 316 7.03 -8.05 42.17
N THR A 317 7.42 -8.75 41.10
CA THR A 317 8.52 -8.42 40.18
C THR A 317 7.93 -8.19 38.78
N LEU A 318 8.26 -7.05 38.16
CA LEU A 318 7.74 -6.67 36.85
C LEU A 318 8.87 -6.53 35.83
N HIS A 319 8.63 -7.07 34.63
CA HIS A 319 9.59 -7.06 33.54
C HIS A 319 9.21 -5.96 32.54
N VAL A 320 9.97 -4.88 32.48
CA VAL A 320 9.72 -3.77 31.54
C VAL A 320 10.55 -3.95 30.27
N ALA A 321 9.90 -4.27 29.16
CA ALA A 321 10.53 -4.59 27.88
C ALA A 321 10.34 -3.48 26.83
N VAL A 322 11.42 -3.02 26.19
CA VAL A 322 11.32 -2.22 24.96
C VAL A 322 11.39 -3.12 23.73
N LEU A 323 10.65 -2.77 22.66
CA LEU A 323 10.52 -3.55 21.41
C LEU A 323 11.84 -3.91 20.68
N SER A 324 12.97 -3.32 21.09
CA SER A 324 14.32 -3.72 20.66
C SER A 324 14.84 -5.00 21.32
N GLY A 325 14.05 -5.64 22.19
CA GLY A 325 14.41 -6.88 22.90
C GLY A 325 15.20 -6.67 24.19
N ARG A 326 15.27 -5.43 24.69
CA ARG A 326 15.95 -5.10 25.95
C ARG A 326 14.93 -5.01 27.09
N THR A 327 15.25 -5.61 28.22
CA THR A 327 14.41 -5.64 29.42
C THR A 327 15.07 -4.94 30.61
N ALA A 328 14.26 -4.43 31.52
CA ALA A 328 14.63 -3.99 32.85
C ALA A 328 13.69 -4.64 33.87
N ASP A 329 14.28 -5.25 34.90
CA ASP A 329 13.54 -6.04 35.88
C ASP A 329 13.41 -5.18 37.14
N VAL A 330 12.17 -4.78 37.43
CA VAL A 330 11.83 -3.90 38.54
C VAL A 330 11.18 -4.74 39.65
N SER A 331 11.99 -5.09 40.65
CA SER A 331 11.64 -5.99 41.76
C SER A 331 11.32 -5.24 43.06
N ASP A 332 10.83 -5.98 44.07
CA ASP A 332 10.42 -5.46 45.40
C ASP A 332 9.30 -4.39 45.36
N LEU A 333 8.41 -4.49 44.37
CA LEU A 333 7.29 -3.56 44.20
C LEU A 333 6.14 -3.89 45.16
N SER A 334 5.55 -2.83 45.76
CA SER A 334 4.37 -2.95 46.60
C SER A 334 3.09 -2.78 45.78
N PRO A 335 1.94 -3.37 46.17
CA PRO A 335 0.66 -3.17 45.47
C PRO A 335 0.21 -1.69 45.38
N LYS A 336 0.78 -0.81 46.23
CA LYS A 336 0.49 0.63 46.29
C LYS A 336 1.47 1.50 45.50
N THR A 337 2.51 0.91 44.90
CA THR A 337 3.46 1.65 44.06
C THR A 337 2.77 2.10 42.77
N THR A 338 3.10 3.29 42.27
CA THR A 338 2.44 3.88 41.08
C THR A 338 3.14 3.48 39.78
N VAL A 339 2.39 3.46 38.67
CA VAL A 339 2.91 3.15 37.33
C VAL A 339 4.06 4.09 36.93
N ARG A 340 3.98 5.38 37.30
CA ARG A 340 5.04 6.39 37.08
C ARG A 340 6.36 6.05 37.77
N GLU A 341 6.30 5.47 38.96
CA GLU A 341 7.50 5.06 39.71
C GLU A 341 8.16 3.84 39.07
N VAL A 342 7.37 2.87 38.60
CA VAL A 342 7.86 1.71 37.82
C VAL A 342 8.50 2.16 36.51
N ARG A 343 7.90 3.12 35.80
CA ARG A 343 8.48 3.67 34.56
C ARG A 343 9.82 4.35 34.79
N ARG A 344 9.95 5.19 35.82
CA ARG A 344 11.22 5.86 36.15
C ARG A 344 12.31 4.88 36.59
N ALA A 345 11.96 3.80 37.28
CA ALA A 345 12.91 2.74 37.64
C ALA A 345 13.44 2.01 36.37
N ALA A 346 12.55 1.71 35.42
CA ALA A 346 12.93 1.11 34.14
C ALA A 346 13.74 2.06 33.24
N GLU A 347 13.41 3.36 33.21
CA GLU A 347 14.22 4.40 32.51
C GLU A 347 15.66 4.44 33.05
N ALA A 348 15.84 4.35 34.37
CA ALA A 348 17.15 4.38 35.01
C ALA A 348 18.01 3.15 34.69
N GLN A 349 17.41 1.94 34.62
CA GLN A 349 18.13 0.72 34.21
C GLN A 349 18.37 0.66 32.70
N LEU A 350 17.41 1.11 31.87
CA LEU A 350 17.53 1.05 30.41
C LEU A 350 18.34 2.21 29.81
N GLN A 351 18.58 3.31 30.52
CA GLN A 351 19.24 4.51 29.95
C GLN A 351 18.59 4.98 28.64
N LEU A 352 17.27 4.79 28.52
CA LEU A 352 16.44 5.21 27.40
C LEU A 352 15.25 6.00 27.97
N PRO A 353 14.85 7.13 27.36
CA PRO A 353 13.60 7.80 27.73
C PRO A 353 12.42 6.92 27.30
N LEU A 354 11.50 6.63 28.23
CA LEU A 354 10.35 5.75 28.00
C LEU A 354 9.06 6.56 28.13
N SER A 355 8.26 6.64 27.06
CA SER A 355 7.11 7.58 27.06
C SER A 355 5.94 7.13 27.93
N ARG A 356 5.60 5.83 27.93
CA ARG A 356 4.55 5.18 28.75
C ARG A 356 4.84 3.68 28.87
N LEU A 357 4.17 3.03 29.83
CA LEU A 357 4.11 1.57 29.97
C LEU A 357 2.74 1.03 29.52
N LEU A 358 2.74 -0.11 28.84
CA LEU A 358 1.55 -0.86 28.42
C LEU A 358 1.51 -2.25 29.08
N LYS A 359 0.31 -2.73 29.42
CA LYS A 359 0.06 -4.13 29.76
C LYS A 359 -0.87 -4.72 28.70
N GLY A 360 -0.41 -5.73 27.97
CA GLY A 360 -1.10 -6.21 26.76
C GLY A 360 -1.21 -5.09 25.72
N GLU A 361 -2.44 -4.75 25.33
CA GLU A 361 -2.73 -3.66 24.38
C GLU A 361 -3.10 -2.33 25.07
N THR A 362 -3.18 -2.30 26.40
CA THR A 362 -3.75 -1.18 27.17
C THR A 362 -2.66 -0.30 27.78
N PHE A 363 -2.75 1.02 27.60
CA PHE A 363 -1.88 1.99 28.28
C PHE A 363 -2.24 2.10 29.76
N LEU A 364 -1.24 2.00 30.64
CA LEU A 364 -1.43 2.18 32.07
C LEU A 364 -1.42 3.69 32.42
N ALA A 365 -2.29 4.09 33.35
CA ALA A 365 -2.35 5.47 33.84
C ALA A 365 -1.23 5.73 34.86
N GLU A 366 -0.40 6.76 34.62
CA GLU A 366 0.83 7.04 35.40
C GLU A 366 0.61 7.16 36.92
N GLU A 367 -0.51 7.78 37.35
CA GLU A 367 -0.82 8.01 38.77
C GLU A 367 -1.63 6.86 39.42
N ALA A 368 -2.03 5.83 38.67
CA ALA A 368 -2.72 4.67 39.23
C ALA A 368 -1.74 3.77 40.00
N THR A 369 -2.20 3.14 41.08
CA THR A 369 -1.44 2.10 41.77
C THR A 369 -1.47 0.78 40.98
N LEU A 370 -0.44 -0.06 41.15
CA LEU A 370 -0.38 -1.38 40.49
C LEU A 370 -1.63 -2.24 40.75
N GLN A 371 -2.24 -2.12 41.93
CA GLN A 371 -3.48 -2.82 42.27
C GLN A 371 -4.72 -2.28 41.53
N GLU A 372 -4.80 -0.96 41.30
CA GLU A 372 -5.89 -0.33 40.52
C GLU A 372 -5.72 -0.54 39.01
N ALA A 373 -4.47 -0.68 38.55
CA ALA A 373 -4.12 -0.99 37.18
C ALA A 373 -4.18 -2.50 36.84
N GLU A 374 -4.68 -3.33 37.76
CA GLU A 374 -4.77 -4.80 37.65
C GLU A 374 -3.45 -5.49 37.23
N VAL A 375 -2.30 -4.95 37.65
CA VAL A 375 -0.97 -5.51 37.35
C VAL A 375 -0.58 -6.56 38.41
N ALA A 376 -0.16 -7.73 37.96
CA ALA A 376 0.15 -8.91 38.76
C ALA A 376 1.65 -9.26 38.69
N ASP A 377 2.09 -10.12 39.61
CA ASP A 377 3.49 -10.59 39.67
C ASP A 377 3.86 -11.38 38.40
N GLY A 378 5.06 -11.10 37.87
CA GLY A 378 5.57 -11.68 36.62
C GLY A 378 5.05 -11.04 35.33
N ASP A 379 4.17 -10.03 35.39
CA ASP A 379 3.69 -9.34 34.19
C ASP A 379 4.84 -8.65 33.40
N VAL A 380 4.80 -8.81 32.09
CA VAL A 380 5.70 -8.10 31.15
C VAL A 380 5.01 -6.82 30.66
N LEU A 381 5.53 -5.67 31.08
CA LEU A 381 5.07 -4.36 30.63
C LEU A 381 5.89 -3.88 29.43
N THR A 382 5.23 -3.52 28.33
CA THR A 382 5.91 -3.02 27.13
C THR A 382 6.11 -1.51 27.22
N ALA A 383 7.32 -1.02 26.91
CA ALA A 383 7.67 0.40 26.91
C ALA A 383 7.99 0.91 25.49
N ALA A 384 7.56 2.15 25.20
CA ALA A 384 7.63 2.74 23.85
C ALA A 384 8.80 3.76 23.66
N VAL A 385 9.34 3.82 22.43
CA VAL A 385 10.55 4.58 21.98
C VAL A 385 10.36 5.14 20.53
N GLN A 386 11.35 5.75 19.86
CA GLN A 386 11.25 6.71 18.71
C GLN A 386 12.25 6.42 17.54
N GLN A 387 12.20 6.89 16.26
CA GLN A 387 11.27 7.61 15.34
C GLN A 387 11.82 7.60 13.85
N THR A 388 11.02 7.60 12.75
CA THR A 388 11.41 7.85 11.30
C THR A 388 10.21 8.05 10.27
N PHE A 389 10.44 8.56 9.02
CA PHE A 389 9.50 9.27 8.06
C PHE A 389 9.20 8.69 6.62
N VAL A 390 8.19 9.24 5.86
CA VAL A 390 7.70 8.91 4.44
C VAL A 390 7.05 10.14 3.68
N ALA A 391 6.94 10.16 2.31
CA ALA A 391 6.25 11.19 1.45
C ALA A 391 5.71 10.70 0.05
N SER A 392 4.79 11.42 -0.66
CA SER A 392 4.13 11.02 -1.95
C SER A 392 3.57 12.17 -2.87
N HIS A 393 3.23 11.92 -4.16
CA HIS A 393 2.66 12.90 -5.15
C HIS A 393 1.81 12.26 -6.32
N PRO A 394 0.84 12.96 -6.96
CA PRO A 394 -0.23 12.44 -7.85
C PRO A 394 -0.06 11.45 -9.03
N ARG A 395 1.09 10.88 -9.42
CA ARG A 395 1.11 9.89 -10.53
C ARG A 395 2.01 8.67 -10.37
N CYS A 396 2.95 8.64 -9.41
CA CYS A 396 3.72 7.44 -9.05
C CYS A 396 4.14 7.46 -7.58
N LYS A 397 4.67 6.32 -7.11
CA LYS A 397 5.12 6.07 -5.75
C LYS A 397 6.63 6.26 -5.57
N ALA A 398 7.06 6.49 -4.33
CA ALA A 398 8.46 6.36 -3.90
C ALA A 398 8.55 5.91 -2.43
N MET A 399 9.63 5.21 -2.09
CA MET A 399 9.93 4.78 -0.73
C MET A 399 11.46 4.69 -0.57
N ALA A 400 12.02 5.23 0.51
CA ALA A 400 13.44 5.15 0.81
C ALA A 400 13.66 4.42 2.15
N CYS A 401 14.67 3.54 2.20
CA CYS A 401 15.08 2.87 3.43
C CYS A 401 16.61 2.75 3.49
N ARG A 402 17.18 2.86 4.69
CA ARG A 402 18.61 3.09 4.91
C ARG A 402 19.38 1.76 5.08
N ARG A 403 20.10 1.28 4.05
CA ARG A 403 21.11 0.20 4.22
C ARG A 403 22.29 0.29 3.25
N HIS A 404 23.46 -0.15 3.72
CA HIS A 404 24.75 -0.21 2.99
C HIS A 404 24.91 -1.49 2.18
N VAL A 405 25.44 -1.42 0.94
CA VAL A 405 26.56 -2.20 0.29
C VAL A 405 26.88 -1.44 -1.02
N ARG A 406 28.07 -0.84 -1.27
CA ARG A 406 29.28 -1.34 -2.03
C ARG A 406 29.01 -1.83 -3.47
N SER A 407 29.90 -1.41 -4.39
CA SER A 407 29.88 -1.43 -5.87
C SER A 407 30.02 -2.85 -6.50
N GLU A 408 29.89 -3.12 -7.83
CA GLU A 408 30.18 -2.35 -9.07
C GLU A 408 29.21 -2.66 -10.26
N THR A 409 28.94 -1.62 -11.10
CA THR A 409 28.52 -1.46 -12.54
C THR A 409 28.33 -2.66 -13.52
N PRO A 410 27.74 -2.47 -14.75
CA PRO A 410 26.56 -1.68 -15.20
C PRO A 410 25.70 -2.40 -16.32
N GLU A 411 24.83 -1.65 -17.03
CA GLU A 411 24.08 -1.98 -18.29
C GLU A 411 22.95 -3.04 -18.20
N CYS A 412 21.79 -2.93 -18.86
CA CYS A 412 21.47 -2.36 -20.18
C CYS A 412 20.04 -1.75 -20.21
N ALA A 413 19.72 -0.96 -21.24
CA ALA A 413 18.39 -0.38 -21.48
C ALA A 413 17.74 -0.96 -22.74
N GLU A 414 16.41 -1.14 -22.77
CA GLU A 414 15.57 -0.98 -23.98
C GLU A 414 14.06 -1.15 -23.73
N CYS A 415 13.28 -0.80 -24.77
CA CYS A 415 11.82 -0.98 -24.94
C CYS A 415 10.88 0.01 -24.21
N ALA A 416 10.42 1.00 -24.98
CA ALA A 416 9.23 1.79 -24.68
C ALA A 416 8.02 1.28 -25.48
N GLU A 417 6.86 1.08 -24.85
CA GLU A 417 5.52 1.32 -25.42
C GLU A 417 4.44 1.19 -24.32
N ALA A 418 3.52 2.18 -24.27
CA ALA A 418 2.27 2.25 -23.50
C ALA A 418 2.23 1.89 -21.98
N ASN A 419 1.69 2.81 -21.17
CA ASN A 419 1.43 2.69 -19.72
C ASN A 419 2.68 2.60 -18.82
N VAL A 420 3.32 3.75 -18.61
CA VAL A 420 4.49 3.90 -17.73
C VAL A 420 4.11 3.68 -16.26
N VAL A 421 4.37 2.46 -15.75
CA VAL A 421 4.42 2.17 -14.31
C VAL A 421 5.88 2.11 -13.87
N THR A 422 6.46 3.28 -13.56
CA THR A 422 7.86 3.39 -13.13
C THR A 422 8.05 3.17 -11.64
N TRP A 423 8.69 2.05 -11.29
CA TRP A 423 9.26 1.80 -9.97
C TRP A 423 10.74 2.19 -9.96
N GLY A 424 11.12 3.15 -9.11
CA GLY A 424 12.51 3.54 -8.90
C GLY A 424 13.03 3.10 -7.53
N PHE A 425 14.15 2.36 -7.49
CA PHE A 425 14.93 2.16 -6.28
C PHE A 425 16.07 3.17 -6.24
N ILE A 426 16.18 3.95 -5.16
CA ILE A 426 17.36 4.79 -4.94
C ILE A 426 18.55 3.89 -4.60
N ARG A 427 19.42 3.64 -5.59
CA ARG A 427 20.56 2.71 -5.46
C ARG A 427 21.63 3.15 -4.46
N ASP A 428 21.64 4.43 -4.03
CA ASP A 428 22.57 4.97 -3.03
C ASP A 428 21.86 5.75 -1.90
N ALA A 429 20.99 5.08 -1.13
CA ALA A 429 20.33 5.63 0.06
C ALA A 429 21.28 5.90 1.26
N ARG A 430 22.57 6.17 1.01
CA ARG A 430 23.57 6.53 2.02
C ARG A 430 23.50 8.02 2.39
N ARG A 431 22.42 8.44 3.08
CA ARG A 431 22.17 9.73 3.81
C ARG A 431 21.01 10.62 3.34
N LEU A 432 20.22 10.22 2.35
CA LEU A 432 19.13 11.07 1.85
C LEU A 432 18.01 11.28 2.89
N ASP A 433 17.97 12.48 3.44
CA ASP A 433 16.96 13.00 4.37
C ASP A 433 16.00 13.90 3.57
N VAL A 434 14.95 13.31 2.99
CA VAL A 434 14.18 13.94 1.90
C VAL A 434 13.32 15.11 2.40
N GLN A 435 13.60 16.32 1.90
CA GLN A 435 12.90 17.56 2.24
C GLN A 435 11.70 17.86 1.33
N ALA A 436 11.77 17.52 0.04
CA ALA A 436 10.72 17.81 -0.92
C ALA A 436 10.73 16.79 -2.08
N ILE A 437 9.56 16.53 -2.67
CA ILE A 437 9.40 15.72 -3.88
C ILE A 437 8.52 16.48 -4.86
N GLN A 438 8.94 16.59 -6.12
CA GLN A 438 8.15 17.09 -7.23
C GLN A 438 7.85 15.97 -8.23
N CYS A 439 6.77 16.11 -9.03
CA CYS A 439 6.53 15.24 -10.18
C CYS A 439 6.15 16.00 -11.46
N SER A 440 6.44 15.37 -12.59
CA SER A 440 5.91 15.65 -13.93
C SER A 440 4.90 14.55 -14.31
N ASP A 441 4.29 14.60 -15.50
CA ASP A 441 3.25 13.64 -15.91
C ASP A 441 3.68 12.16 -15.83
N ALA A 442 4.99 11.86 -15.90
CA ALA A 442 5.52 10.50 -15.85
C ALA A 442 6.87 10.35 -15.11
N ALA A 443 7.31 11.33 -14.31
CA ALA A 443 8.57 11.25 -13.56
C ALA A 443 8.59 12.05 -12.26
N PHE A 444 9.68 11.88 -11.47
CA PHE A 444 9.82 12.39 -10.10
C PHE A 444 11.23 12.90 -9.84
N ALA A 445 11.32 13.90 -8.95
CA ALA A 445 12.56 14.42 -8.40
C ALA A 445 12.42 14.62 -6.88
N ALA A 446 13.28 13.98 -6.09
CA ALA A 446 13.37 14.16 -4.63
C ALA A 446 14.60 14.99 -4.25
N LEU A 447 14.39 16.04 -3.46
CA LEU A 447 15.41 16.86 -2.83
C LEU A 447 15.69 16.35 -1.41
N SER A 448 16.96 16.18 -1.06
CA SER A 448 17.43 15.77 0.27
C SER A 448 18.05 16.94 1.04
N ALA A 449 18.12 16.84 2.37
CA ALA A 449 18.57 17.91 3.28
C ALA A 449 20.07 18.24 3.18
N ASP A 450 20.86 17.35 2.59
CA ASP A 450 22.24 17.60 2.16
C ASP A 450 22.32 18.35 0.81
N GLY A 451 21.17 18.65 0.18
CA GLY A 451 21.05 19.31 -1.11
C GLY A 451 21.13 18.37 -2.31
N ALA A 452 21.11 17.04 -2.11
CA ALA A 452 21.16 16.08 -3.20
C ALA A 452 19.80 15.87 -3.88
N VAL A 453 19.78 15.82 -5.22
CA VAL A 453 18.59 15.48 -6.01
C VAL A 453 18.70 14.09 -6.60
N THR A 454 17.67 13.27 -6.36
CA THR A 454 17.51 11.94 -6.97
C THR A 454 16.27 11.91 -7.85
N THR A 455 16.37 11.34 -9.05
CA THR A 455 15.27 11.25 -10.01
C THR A 455 14.95 9.82 -10.40
N TRP A 456 13.69 9.56 -10.75
CA TRP A 456 13.22 8.30 -11.32
C TRP A 456 11.91 8.55 -12.11
N GLY A 457 11.62 7.70 -13.09
CA GLY A 457 10.46 7.86 -13.98
C GLY A 457 10.80 7.65 -15.45
N ASP A 458 9.91 8.07 -16.35
CA ASP A 458 10.22 8.14 -17.79
C ASP A 458 11.38 9.14 -18.00
N PRO A 459 12.53 8.73 -18.57
CA PRO A 459 13.65 9.62 -18.85
C PRO A 459 13.25 10.85 -19.66
N ARG A 460 12.28 10.70 -20.59
CA ARG A 460 11.78 11.79 -21.45
C ARG A 460 11.00 12.84 -20.68
N CYS A 461 10.45 12.50 -19.52
CA CYS A 461 9.71 13.43 -18.65
C CYS A 461 10.54 13.91 -17.44
N GLY A 462 11.86 13.69 -17.46
CA GLY A 462 12.78 14.10 -16.39
C GLY A 462 13.12 13.02 -15.36
N GLY A 463 12.80 11.74 -15.64
CA GLY A 463 13.18 10.62 -14.77
C GLY A 463 14.68 10.36 -14.71
N ASP A 464 15.42 10.78 -15.75
CA ASP A 464 16.88 10.78 -15.77
C ASP A 464 17.43 12.21 -15.68
N SER A 465 18.22 12.47 -14.64
CA SER A 465 18.94 13.73 -14.42
C SER A 465 20.43 13.65 -14.77
N SER A 466 20.92 12.51 -15.29
CA SER A 466 22.34 12.27 -15.57
C SER A 466 23.02 13.38 -16.37
N ALA A 467 22.30 13.96 -17.35
CA ALA A 467 22.76 15.06 -18.19
C ALA A 467 23.03 16.39 -17.46
N VAL A 468 22.49 16.56 -16.24
CA VAL A 468 22.62 17.78 -15.42
C VAL A 468 23.27 17.54 -14.04
N GLN A 469 23.74 16.31 -13.78
CA GLN A 469 24.53 16.00 -12.60
C GLN A 469 25.89 16.73 -12.62
N PRO A 470 26.48 17.10 -11.47
CA PRO A 470 26.08 16.69 -10.12
C PRO A 470 25.12 17.67 -9.40
N LEU A 471 23.91 17.23 -9.09
CA LEU A 471 22.89 18.00 -8.35
C LEU A 471 23.00 17.76 -6.84
N HIS A 472 23.93 18.45 -6.17
CA HIS A 472 24.34 18.15 -4.80
C HIS A 472 24.38 19.37 -3.84
N ARG A 473 23.78 20.49 -4.25
CA ARG A 473 23.62 21.72 -3.45
C ARG A 473 22.28 22.41 -3.74
N VAL A 474 21.24 21.63 -4.05
CA VAL A 474 19.91 22.14 -4.41
C VAL A 474 19.15 22.61 -3.17
N ARG A 475 18.36 23.69 -3.31
CA ARG A 475 17.51 24.26 -2.25
C ARG A 475 16.02 24.34 -2.62
N ALA A 476 15.68 24.24 -3.90
CA ALA A 476 14.30 24.17 -4.36
C ALA A 476 14.19 23.38 -5.66
N LEU A 477 13.04 22.73 -5.85
CA LEU A 477 12.64 22.03 -7.08
C LEU A 477 11.31 22.59 -7.56
N GLN A 478 11.16 22.74 -8.88
CA GLN A 478 9.89 22.97 -9.57
C GLN A 478 9.70 21.94 -10.68
N SER A 479 8.45 21.71 -11.09
CA SER A 479 8.09 20.84 -12.20
C SER A 479 7.13 21.52 -13.18
N SER A 480 7.20 21.08 -14.44
CA SER A 480 6.19 21.29 -15.46
C SER A 480 5.57 19.91 -15.82
N ALA A 481 4.65 19.86 -16.79
CA ALA A 481 4.06 18.59 -17.24
C ALA A 481 5.11 17.58 -17.74
N GLY A 482 6.24 18.03 -18.31
CA GLY A 482 7.25 17.15 -18.91
C GLY A 482 8.67 17.30 -18.37
N ALA A 483 8.91 18.16 -17.38
CA ALA A 483 10.27 18.50 -16.96
C ALA A 483 10.39 18.95 -15.50
N PHE A 484 11.63 19.07 -15.04
CA PHE A 484 11.99 19.64 -13.74
C PHE A 484 13.00 20.77 -13.89
N ALA A 485 13.00 21.67 -12.91
CA ALA A 485 14.04 22.67 -12.70
C ALA A 485 14.49 22.66 -11.23
N ALA A 486 15.80 22.55 -11.01
CA ALA A 486 16.42 22.62 -9.70
C ALA A 486 17.14 23.95 -9.52
N LEU A 487 16.94 24.60 -8.38
CA LEU A 487 17.65 25.81 -7.96
C LEU A 487 18.66 25.47 -6.87
N ASP A 488 19.94 25.77 -7.10
CA ASP A 488 21.00 25.56 -6.13
C ASP A 488 21.20 26.70 -5.12
N LEU A 489 22.04 26.42 -4.12
CA LEU A 489 22.43 27.33 -3.04
C LEU A 489 23.28 28.52 -3.52
N ASP A 490 23.94 28.41 -4.67
CA ASP A 490 24.68 29.52 -5.29
C ASP A 490 23.76 30.38 -6.17
N GLY A 491 22.51 29.94 -6.37
CA GLY A 491 21.47 30.61 -7.13
C GLY A 491 21.39 30.18 -8.59
N ARG A 492 22.19 29.23 -9.06
CA ARG A 492 22.06 28.72 -10.44
C ARG A 492 20.85 27.79 -10.52
N ALA A 493 20.03 27.94 -11.55
CA ALA A 493 18.95 27.01 -11.85
C ALA A 493 19.26 26.20 -13.11
N VAL A 494 18.98 24.89 -13.06
CA VAL A 494 19.24 23.93 -14.14
C VAL A 494 18.01 23.03 -14.33
N ALA A 495 17.60 22.84 -15.58
CA ALA A 495 16.41 22.08 -15.96
C ALA A 495 16.71 20.86 -16.85
N TRP A 496 15.94 19.79 -16.65
CA TRP A 496 16.06 18.52 -17.38
C TRP A 496 14.68 17.88 -17.64
N GLY A 497 14.60 17.00 -18.65
CA GLY A 497 13.37 16.34 -19.10
C GLY A 497 13.02 16.69 -20.55
N ASP A 498 11.72 16.80 -20.85
CA ASP A 498 11.24 17.12 -22.20
C ASP A 498 11.64 18.56 -22.59
N PRO A 499 12.43 18.76 -23.66
CA PRO A 499 12.77 20.10 -24.15
C PRO A 499 11.52 20.92 -24.50
N GLY A 500 10.47 20.28 -25.02
CA GLY A 500 9.19 20.90 -25.33
C GLY A 500 8.34 21.27 -24.11
N SER A 501 8.84 21.03 -22.90
CA SER A 501 8.20 21.39 -21.63
C SER A 501 9.16 22.13 -20.68
N GLY A 502 10.25 22.71 -21.21
CA GLY A 502 11.25 23.44 -20.43
C GLY A 502 12.38 22.59 -19.86
N GLY A 503 12.45 21.29 -20.19
CA GLY A 503 13.45 20.33 -19.73
C GLY A 503 14.84 20.46 -20.36
N ARG A 504 15.16 21.62 -20.91
CA ARG A 504 16.52 22.06 -21.23
C ARG A 504 16.62 23.55 -20.95
N GLY A 505 17.42 23.91 -19.95
CA GLY A 505 17.66 25.29 -19.58
C GLY A 505 18.68 25.39 -18.45
N GLU A 506 19.47 26.44 -18.47
CA GLU A 506 20.34 26.86 -17.37
C GLU A 506 20.26 28.38 -17.29
N THR A 507 20.08 28.94 -16.09
CA THR A 507 19.96 30.39 -15.93
C THR A 507 21.31 31.08 -16.12
N SER A 508 21.31 32.21 -16.84
CA SER A 508 22.52 32.96 -17.15
C SER A 508 23.12 33.71 -15.95
N ALA A 509 22.35 33.81 -14.87
CA ALA A 509 22.73 34.46 -13.62
C ALA A 509 22.12 33.75 -12.40
N ALA A 510 22.47 34.23 -11.21
CA ALA A 510 21.93 33.74 -9.95
C ALA A 510 20.48 34.21 -9.72
N VAL A 511 19.61 33.26 -9.37
CA VAL A 511 18.17 33.42 -9.19
C VAL A 511 17.71 33.13 -7.76
N ARG A 512 16.66 33.83 -7.38
CA ARG A 512 16.01 33.84 -6.07
C ARG A 512 14.96 32.74 -5.94
N CYS A 513 14.12 32.57 -6.97
CA CYS A 513 13.08 31.55 -7.01
C CYS A 513 12.71 31.17 -8.45
N LEU A 514 11.96 30.08 -8.57
CA LEU A 514 11.45 29.51 -9.81
C LEU A 514 9.91 29.44 -9.74
N ALA A 515 9.26 29.74 -10.86
CA ALA A 515 7.86 29.48 -11.15
C ALA A 515 7.75 28.59 -12.41
N ALA A 516 6.66 27.85 -12.53
CA ALA A 516 6.41 26.96 -13.68
C ALA A 516 4.99 27.17 -14.21
N SER A 517 4.86 27.14 -15.53
CA SER A 517 3.59 26.89 -16.22
C SER A 517 3.56 25.41 -16.63
N ARG A 518 2.55 24.98 -17.37
CA ARG A 518 2.42 23.58 -17.81
C ARG A 518 3.60 23.13 -18.69
N ARG A 519 4.23 24.03 -19.46
CA ARG A 519 5.31 23.69 -20.42
C ARG A 519 6.50 24.66 -20.43
N ALA A 520 6.56 25.59 -19.50
CA ALA A 520 7.65 26.56 -19.39
C ALA A 520 8.03 26.84 -17.93
N PHE A 521 9.20 27.43 -17.73
CA PHE A 521 9.68 27.91 -16.44
C PHE A 521 10.03 29.40 -16.53
N ALA A 522 9.88 30.08 -15.40
CA ALA A 522 10.34 31.45 -15.20
C ALA A 522 11.18 31.53 -13.92
N ALA A 523 12.38 32.10 -14.03
CA ALA A 523 13.30 32.29 -12.92
C ALA A 523 13.47 33.78 -12.60
N LEU A 524 13.28 34.11 -11.32
CA LEU A 524 13.41 35.47 -10.81
C LEU A 524 14.83 35.69 -10.29
N ARG A 525 15.62 36.51 -10.97
CA ARG A 525 17.02 36.79 -10.64
C ARG A 525 17.18 37.54 -9.31
N LEU A 526 18.38 37.47 -8.72
CA LEU A 526 18.72 38.23 -7.52
C LEU A 526 18.73 39.75 -7.73
N ASP A 527 18.96 40.22 -8.97
CA ASP A 527 18.86 41.62 -9.37
C ASP A 527 17.43 42.07 -9.72
N GLY A 528 16.44 41.18 -9.57
CA GLY A 528 15.04 41.47 -9.87
C GLY A 528 14.68 41.43 -11.35
N ALA A 529 15.56 40.98 -12.24
CA ALA A 529 15.19 40.64 -13.62
C ALA A 529 14.60 39.22 -13.72
N VAL A 530 13.98 38.87 -14.85
CA VAL A 530 13.37 37.55 -15.09
C VAL A 530 13.97 36.88 -16.32
N GLU A 531 14.22 35.58 -16.23
CA GLU A 531 14.59 34.70 -17.35
C GLU A 531 13.50 33.63 -17.51
N ALA A 532 13.00 33.41 -18.73
CA ALA A 532 12.03 32.36 -19.03
C ALA A 532 12.60 31.40 -20.10
N TRP A 533 12.17 30.13 -20.05
CA TRP A 533 12.51 29.12 -21.06
C TRP A 533 11.46 28.01 -21.14
N GLY A 534 11.44 27.29 -22.26
CA GLY A 534 10.50 26.20 -22.54
C GLY A 534 9.63 26.52 -23.76
N ASP A 535 8.38 26.05 -23.74
CA ASP A 535 7.41 26.33 -24.80
C ASP A 535 7.06 27.83 -24.82
N ALA A 536 7.37 28.50 -25.94
CA ALA A 536 7.20 29.94 -26.08
C ALA A 536 5.73 30.40 -25.98
N GLU A 537 4.78 29.60 -26.50
CA GLU A 537 3.35 29.90 -26.42
C GLU A 537 2.84 29.80 -24.98
N MET A 538 3.50 29.00 -24.14
CA MET A 538 3.15 28.77 -22.73
C MET A 538 3.99 29.63 -21.75
N GLY A 539 4.58 30.72 -22.25
CA GLY A 539 5.35 31.70 -21.45
C GLY A 539 6.85 31.43 -21.36
N GLY A 540 7.39 30.49 -22.15
CA GLY A 540 8.82 30.19 -22.24
C GLY A 540 9.66 31.23 -22.98
N ASP A 541 9.03 32.23 -23.62
CA ASP A 541 9.70 33.42 -24.14
C ASP A 541 9.13 34.68 -23.46
N CYS A 542 10.02 35.52 -22.93
CA CYS A 542 9.69 36.82 -22.33
C CYS A 542 10.44 38.00 -23.00
N GLN A 543 11.12 37.81 -24.15
CA GLN A 543 11.93 38.86 -24.79
C GLN A 543 11.10 40.13 -25.08
N VAL A 544 9.83 39.98 -25.48
CA VAL A 544 8.91 41.09 -25.80
C VAL A 544 8.67 42.04 -24.62
N VAL A 545 8.68 41.50 -23.38
CA VAL A 545 8.43 42.26 -22.14
C VAL A 545 9.68 42.40 -21.26
N ARG A 546 10.84 41.97 -21.76
CA ARG A 546 12.10 41.86 -20.99
C ARG A 546 12.52 43.18 -20.34
N ASP A 547 12.38 44.29 -21.05
CA ASP A 547 12.72 45.63 -20.54
C ASP A 547 11.76 46.11 -19.43
N GLN A 548 10.58 45.50 -19.32
CA GLN A 548 9.59 45.77 -18.26
C GLN A 548 9.79 44.85 -17.04
N LEU A 549 10.35 43.65 -17.24
CA LEU A 549 10.64 42.67 -16.18
C LEU A 549 11.89 43.04 -15.37
N VAL A 550 11.84 44.22 -14.74
CA VAL A 550 12.88 44.79 -13.88
C VAL A 550 12.35 45.13 -12.50
N ASN A 551 13.16 44.91 -11.47
CA ASN A 551 12.80 45.01 -10.04
C ASN A 551 11.58 44.13 -9.65
N VAL A 552 11.44 42.96 -10.26
CA VAL A 552 10.37 42.00 -9.95
C VAL A 552 10.54 41.44 -8.54
N CYS A 553 9.47 41.47 -7.75
CA CYS A 553 9.44 40.96 -6.38
C CYS A 553 8.83 39.55 -6.29
N GLN A 554 7.84 39.23 -7.12
CA GLN A 554 7.10 37.96 -7.14
C GLN A 554 6.67 37.58 -8.57
N ILE A 555 6.52 36.28 -8.86
CA ILE A 555 5.92 35.73 -10.09
C ILE A 555 4.78 34.79 -9.69
N ALA A 556 3.66 34.84 -10.41
CA ALA A 556 2.56 33.87 -10.40
C ALA A 556 2.42 33.25 -11.80
N ALA A 557 1.81 32.07 -11.91
CA ALA A 557 1.67 31.33 -13.17
C ALA A 557 0.30 30.64 -13.29
N THR A 558 -0.21 30.57 -14.52
CA THR A 558 -1.31 29.70 -14.96
C THR A 558 -0.74 28.52 -15.77
N ASP A 559 -1.58 27.65 -16.37
CA ASP A 559 -1.07 26.58 -17.25
C ASP A 559 -0.27 27.15 -18.44
N GLY A 560 -0.61 28.34 -18.95
CA GLY A 560 -0.05 28.90 -20.19
C GLY A 560 0.56 30.30 -20.10
N ALA A 561 0.53 30.97 -18.94
CA ALA A 561 1.02 32.34 -18.81
C ALA A 561 1.62 32.63 -17.43
N PHE A 562 2.35 33.75 -17.34
CA PHE A 562 2.96 34.26 -16.11
C PHE A 562 2.57 35.71 -15.85
N ALA A 563 2.57 36.08 -14.57
CA ALA A 563 2.36 37.45 -14.10
C ALA A 563 3.42 37.81 -13.05
N ALA A 564 4.20 38.87 -13.30
CA ALA A 564 5.24 39.36 -12.40
C ALA A 564 4.78 40.65 -11.70
N ILE A 565 4.90 40.69 -10.37
CA ILE A 565 4.72 41.92 -9.57
C ILE A 565 6.08 42.61 -9.46
N ARG A 566 6.13 43.90 -9.77
CA ARG A 566 7.33 44.75 -9.64
C ARG A 566 7.36 45.45 -8.27
N SER A 567 8.53 45.90 -7.84
CA SER A 567 8.73 46.54 -6.52
C SER A 567 7.96 47.86 -6.35
N ASP A 568 7.49 48.47 -7.44
CA ASP A 568 6.61 49.64 -7.46
C ASP A 568 5.11 49.27 -7.39
N GLY A 569 4.78 47.97 -7.28
CA GLY A 569 3.41 47.47 -7.24
C GLY A 569 2.74 47.36 -8.61
N THR A 570 3.45 47.57 -9.72
CA THR A 570 2.90 47.32 -11.06
C THR A 570 3.01 45.85 -11.45
N VAL A 571 2.20 45.41 -12.42
CA VAL A 571 2.21 44.03 -12.95
C VAL A 571 2.64 44.02 -14.41
N VAL A 572 3.39 42.99 -14.79
CA VAL A 572 3.78 42.67 -16.18
C VAL A 572 3.48 41.20 -16.43
N THR A 573 2.83 40.88 -17.56
CA THR A 573 2.45 39.50 -17.92
C THR A 573 3.05 39.07 -19.26
N TRP A 574 3.12 37.75 -19.47
CA TRP A 574 3.53 37.15 -20.75
C TRP A 574 3.05 35.69 -20.86
N GLY A 575 3.12 35.12 -22.07
CA GLY A 575 2.62 33.78 -22.41
C GLY A 575 1.34 33.81 -23.23
N HIS A 576 0.52 32.76 -23.13
CA HIS A 576 -0.66 32.57 -23.97
C HIS A 576 -1.66 33.73 -23.84
N GLY A 577 -2.03 34.35 -24.97
CA GLY A 577 -2.80 35.60 -24.99
C GLY A 577 -4.07 35.58 -24.14
N GLU A 578 -4.94 34.58 -24.32
CA GLU A 578 -6.21 34.49 -23.59
C GLU A 578 -6.06 34.22 -22.08
N ALA A 579 -4.89 33.76 -21.62
CA ALA A 579 -4.63 33.45 -20.21
C ALA A 579 -3.71 34.46 -19.53
N GLY A 580 -2.91 35.20 -20.31
CA GLY A 580 -1.86 36.09 -19.83
C GLY A 580 -2.10 37.57 -20.09
N ASP A 581 -2.78 37.95 -21.18
CA ASP A 581 -2.91 39.36 -21.56
C ASP A 581 -3.74 40.13 -20.52
N CYS A 582 -3.12 41.17 -19.94
CA CYS A 582 -3.74 42.08 -18.98
C CYS A 582 -3.93 43.49 -19.55
N GLY A 583 -3.75 43.70 -20.86
CA GLY A 583 -3.78 45.02 -21.51
C GLY A 583 -5.06 45.82 -21.25
N GLU A 584 -6.24 45.17 -21.22
CA GLU A 584 -7.52 45.81 -20.89
C GLU A 584 -7.63 46.31 -19.43
N VAL A 585 -6.80 45.76 -18.52
CA VAL A 585 -6.83 46.07 -17.09
C VAL A 585 -5.52 46.66 -16.56
N GLN A 586 -4.54 46.93 -17.42
CA GLN A 586 -3.19 47.35 -17.04
C GLN A 586 -3.18 48.63 -16.18
N ASP A 587 -4.03 49.60 -16.52
CA ASP A 587 -4.21 50.85 -15.76
C ASP A 587 -4.73 50.61 -14.32
N ARG A 588 -5.36 49.46 -14.07
CA ARG A 588 -5.88 49.05 -12.75
C ARG A 588 -4.87 48.21 -11.97
N LEU A 589 -3.84 47.65 -12.62
CA LEU A 589 -2.82 46.81 -11.98
C LEU A 589 -1.67 47.64 -11.37
N GLN A 590 -2.07 48.55 -10.48
CA GLN A 590 -1.20 49.47 -9.73
C GLN A 590 -1.32 49.17 -8.23
N GLU A 591 -0.24 49.32 -7.48
CA GLU A 591 -0.18 49.01 -6.04
C GLU A 591 -0.64 47.57 -5.71
N VAL A 592 -0.33 46.62 -6.58
CA VAL A 592 -0.66 45.20 -6.39
C VAL A 592 0.19 44.60 -5.25
N GLN A 593 -0.47 43.98 -4.29
CA GLN A 593 0.14 43.32 -3.13
C GLN A 593 0.40 41.83 -3.40
N SER A 594 -0.52 41.16 -4.09
CA SER A 594 -0.41 39.72 -4.39
C SER A 594 -1.25 39.35 -5.62
N ILE A 595 -0.89 38.25 -6.27
CA ILE A 595 -1.64 37.65 -7.38
C ILE A 595 -1.90 36.19 -7.04
N GLN A 596 -3.16 35.77 -7.13
CA GLN A 596 -3.57 34.37 -7.15
C GLN A 596 -3.90 33.96 -8.59
N ALA A 597 -3.52 32.75 -8.99
CA ALA A 597 -3.84 32.18 -10.30
C ALA A 597 -4.70 30.93 -10.16
N ASN A 598 -5.42 30.60 -11.23
CA ASN A 598 -5.96 29.26 -11.49
C ASN A 598 -5.32 28.72 -12.80
N CYS A 599 -5.92 27.75 -13.50
CA CYS A 599 -5.32 27.20 -14.73
C CYS A 599 -5.26 28.19 -15.91
N THR A 600 -6.10 29.23 -15.96
CA THR A 600 -6.33 30.03 -17.18
C THR A 600 -6.61 31.52 -16.90
N ALA A 601 -6.68 31.93 -15.65
CA ALA A 601 -7.00 33.28 -15.21
C ALA A 601 -6.21 33.69 -13.95
N PHE A 602 -6.18 34.99 -13.69
CA PHE A 602 -5.50 35.61 -12.57
C PHE A 602 -6.43 36.55 -11.80
N ALA A 603 -6.17 36.70 -10.50
CA ALA A 603 -6.82 37.65 -9.61
C ALA A 603 -5.77 38.35 -8.72
N ALA A 604 -5.56 39.66 -8.94
CA ALA A 604 -4.67 40.51 -8.16
C ALA A 604 -5.41 41.20 -7.01
N ILE A 605 -4.83 41.18 -5.80
CA ILE A 605 -5.25 42.00 -4.66
C ILE A 605 -4.38 43.25 -4.63
N ARG A 606 -4.98 44.44 -4.66
CA ARG A 606 -4.33 45.74 -4.49
C ARG A 606 -4.18 46.12 -3.01
N GLN A 607 -3.28 47.05 -2.69
CA GLN A 607 -3.07 47.55 -1.31
C GLN A 607 -4.32 48.18 -0.68
N ASP A 608 -5.26 48.70 -1.49
CA ASP A 608 -6.57 49.18 -1.04
C ASP A 608 -7.62 48.06 -0.83
N GLY A 609 -7.21 46.79 -1.01
CA GLY A 609 -8.05 45.61 -0.90
C GLY A 609 -9.02 45.40 -2.06
N GLN A 610 -8.91 46.14 -3.16
CA GLN A 610 -9.67 45.86 -4.38
C GLN A 610 -9.08 44.66 -5.14
N VAL A 611 -9.94 43.90 -5.82
CA VAL A 611 -9.54 42.82 -6.72
C VAL A 611 -9.64 43.24 -8.19
N VAL A 612 -8.61 42.91 -8.97
CA VAL A 612 -8.57 43.03 -10.43
C VAL A 612 -8.31 41.66 -11.02
N THR A 613 -9.12 41.22 -11.98
CA THR A 613 -9.01 39.91 -12.64
C THR A 613 -8.73 40.07 -14.14
N TRP A 614 -8.09 39.07 -14.74
CA TRP A 614 -7.91 38.93 -16.19
C TRP A 614 -7.68 37.47 -16.58
N GLY A 615 -7.66 37.19 -17.89
CA GLY A 615 -7.57 35.84 -18.46
C GLY A 615 -8.93 35.29 -18.90
N ALA A 616 -9.07 33.96 -18.96
CA ALA A 616 -10.23 33.30 -19.54
C ALA A 616 -11.56 33.71 -18.87
N LYS A 617 -12.54 34.14 -19.69
CA LYS A 617 -13.82 34.69 -19.22
C LYS A 617 -14.67 33.69 -18.43
N SER A 618 -14.76 32.44 -18.89
CA SER A 618 -15.49 31.36 -18.21
C SER A 618 -14.89 31.07 -16.84
N ASP A 619 -13.57 31.18 -16.74
CA ASP A 619 -12.79 30.63 -15.63
C ASP A 619 -12.45 31.71 -14.58
N GLY A 620 -13.23 32.79 -14.58
CA GLY A 620 -13.15 33.87 -13.59
C GLY A 620 -12.19 35.01 -13.92
N GLY A 621 -11.64 35.07 -15.14
CA GLY A 621 -10.85 36.21 -15.62
C GLY A 621 -11.67 37.50 -15.77
N ILE A 622 -12.97 37.39 -16.01
CA ILE A 622 -13.90 38.53 -16.04
C ILE A 622 -15.01 38.33 -15.01
N VAL A 623 -15.21 39.32 -14.13
CA VAL A 623 -16.20 39.30 -13.05
C VAL A 623 -17.43 40.12 -13.43
N ASP A 624 -18.63 39.64 -13.10
CA ASP A 624 -19.87 40.42 -13.24
C ASP A 624 -19.84 41.68 -12.35
N GLY A 625 -20.42 42.79 -12.83
CA GLY A 625 -20.40 44.07 -12.12
C GLY A 625 -20.96 44.03 -10.70
N ALA A 626 -21.97 43.18 -10.43
CA ALA A 626 -22.56 43.04 -9.09
C ALA A 626 -21.64 42.28 -8.11
N VAL A 627 -20.79 41.39 -8.60
CA VAL A 627 -19.76 40.69 -7.81
C VAL A 627 -18.51 41.58 -7.66
N GLN A 628 -18.05 42.20 -8.75
CA GLN A 628 -16.90 43.11 -8.75
C GLN A 628 -17.08 44.28 -7.77
N ALA A 629 -18.30 44.82 -7.62
CA ALA A 629 -18.62 45.86 -6.63
C ALA A 629 -18.47 45.41 -5.14
N ARG A 630 -18.40 44.10 -4.90
CA ARG A 630 -18.22 43.48 -3.58
C ARG A 630 -16.78 43.02 -3.34
N LEU A 631 -15.95 42.87 -4.38
CA LEU A 631 -14.54 42.48 -4.28
C LEU A 631 -13.65 43.68 -3.85
N ARG A 632 -13.90 44.14 -2.61
CA ARG A 632 -13.21 45.23 -1.91
C ARG A 632 -12.91 44.83 -0.48
N GLU A 633 -11.85 45.39 0.11
CA GLU A 633 -11.34 44.97 1.43
C GLU A 633 -11.05 43.45 1.47
N VAL A 634 -10.65 42.87 0.33
CA VAL A 634 -10.27 41.47 0.19
C VAL A 634 -8.89 41.27 0.79
N ARG A 635 -8.76 40.29 1.69
CA ARG A 635 -7.51 39.95 2.38
C ARG A 635 -6.86 38.66 1.91
N ALA A 636 -7.62 37.79 1.24
CA ALA A 636 -7.12 36.55 0.65
C ALA A 636 -8.03 36.11 -0.50
N ILE A 637 -7.45 35.40 -1.47
CA ILE A 637 -8.17 34.69 -2.53
C ILE A 637 -7.69 33.24 -2.52
N GLN A 638 -8.60 32.30 -2.79
CA GLN A 638 -8.29 30.91 -3.10
C GLN A 638 -8.83 30.57 -4.49
N ALA A 639 -8.25 29.56 -5.12
CA ALA A 639 -8.61 29.13 -6.47
C ALA A 639 -8.83 27.61 -6.52
N THR A 640 -9.84 27.18 -7.28
CA THR A 640 -9.94 25.82 -7.84
C THR A 640 -9.27 25.84 -9.24
N LEU A 641 -9.47 24.84 -10.10
CA LEU A 641 -8.88 24.87 -11.45
C LEU A 641 -9.42 26.02 -12.31
N PHE A 642 -10.72 26.35 -12.21
CA PHE A 642 -11.41 27.33 -13.07
C PHE A 642 -12.33 28.30 -12.32
N ALA A 643 -12.21 28.42 -10.99
CA ALA A 643 -12.95 29.39 -10.21
C ALA A 643 -12.13 29.96 -9.05
N PHE A 644 -12.63 31.06 -8.47
CA PHE A 644 -12.01 31.76 -7.36
C PHE A 644 -13.00 32.00 -6.22
N ALA A 645 -12.47 32.13 -5.01
CA ALA A 645 -13.20 32.57 -3.83
C ALA A 645 -12.38 33.63 -3.06
N ALA A 646 -12.92 34.84 -2.94
CA ALA A 646 -12.32 35.94 -2.19
C ALA A 646 -12.88 35.99 -0.76
N LEU A 647 -11.97 36.11 0.21
CA LEU A 647 -12.28 36.36 1.61
C LEU A 647 -12.05 37.84 1.94
N ARG A 648 -13.11 38.53 2.36
CA ARG A 648 -13.06 39.92 2.82
C ARG A 648 -12.63 40.04 4.28
N ALA A 649 -12.19 41.24 4.65
CA ALA A 649 -11.81 41.59 6.02
C ALA A 649 -12.98 41.48 7.03
N ASP A 650 -14.23 41.65 6.57
CA ASP A 650 -15.44 41.45 7.38
C ASP A 650 -15.89 39.97 7.50
N GLY A 651 -15.10 39.04 6.95
CA GLY A 651 -15.40 37.61 6.98
C GLY A 651 -16.51 37.17 6.04
N GLN A 652 -16.90 38.00 5.06
CA GLN A 652 -17.74 37.56 3.94
C GLN A 652 -16.89 36.87 2.86
N VAL A 653 -17.50 35.91 2.16
CA VAL A 653 -16.90 35.23 1.00
C VAL A 653 -17.73 35.48 -0.24
N PHE A 654 -17.05 35.71 -1.37
CA PHE A 654 -17.64 35.80 -2.70
C PHE A 654 -16.88 34.91 -3.67
N ALA A 655 -17.60 34.06 -4.41
CA ALA A 655 -17.05 33.20 -5.44
C ALA A 655 -17.42 33.69 -6.85
N TRP A 656 -16.59 33.37 -7.84
CA TRP A 656 -16.83 33.63 -9.26
C TRP A 656 -15.99 32.70 -10.15
N GLY A 657 -16.30 32.64 -11.44
CA GLY A 657 -15.70 31.72 -12.41
C GLY A 657 -16.65 30.59 -12.77
N ASP A 658 -16.11 29.43 -13.15
CA ASP A 658 -16.94 28.31 -13.61
C ASP A 658 -17.79 27.74 -12.46
N VAL A 659 -19.10 27.63 -12.70
CA VAL A 659 -20.10 27.18 -11.71
C VAL A 659 -19.84 25.75 -11.26
N ASP A 660 -19.44 24.87 -12.18
CA ASP A 660 -19.16 23.44 -11.91
C ASP A 660 -17.83 23.27 -11.15
N TYR A 661 -17.03 24.34 -11.02
CA TYR A 661 -15.77 24.39 -10.26
C TYR A 661 -15.87 25.26 -8.99
N GLY A 662 -17.09 25.60 -8.55
CA GLY A 662 -17.33 26.37 -7.31
C GLY A 662 -17.45 27.88 -7.49
N GLY A 663 -17.59 28.36 -8.73
CA GLY A 663 -17.78 29.78 -9.06
C GLY A 663 -19.11 30.39 -8.62
N ASP A 664 -20.09 29.59 -8.20
CA ASP A 664 -21.34 30.08 -7.57
C ASP A 664 -21.49 29.59 -6.13
N ALA A 665 -21.48 30.55 -5.18
CA ALA A 665 -21.74 30.32 -3.76
C ALA A 665 -23.13 30.80 -3.31
N SER A 666 -24.01 31.25 -4.23
CA SER A 666 -25.30 31.89 -3.94
C SER A 666 -26.18 31.08 -2.97
N LYS A 667 -26.24 29.76 -3.16
CA LYS A 667 -27.01 28.80 -2.34
C LYS A 667 -26.57 28.75 -0.87
N VAL A 668 -25.31 29.10 -0.57
CA VAL A 668 -24.73 29.08 0.78
C VAL A 668 -24.30 30.47 1.28
N GLN A 669 -24.54 31.52 0.48
CA GLN A 669 -24.07 32.89 0.74
C GLN A 669 -24.51 33.45 2.11
N GLU A 670 -25.68 33.06 2.62
CA GLU A 670 -26.16 33.48 3.94
C GLU A 670 -25.36 32.87 5.11
N GLN A 671 -24.74 31.70 4.87
CA GLN A 671 -23.91 30.95 5.82
C GLN A 671 -22.44 31.39 5.78
N LEU A 672 -21.99 31.97 4.67
CA LEU A 672 -20.63 32.50 4.46
C LEU A 672 -20.42 33.89 5.11
N LYS A 673 -20.53 33.92 6.44
CA LYS A 673 -20.32 35.11 7.30
C LYS A 673 -19.39 34.75 8.46
N GLY A 674 -18.49 35.67 8.84
CA GLY A 674 -17.50 35.40 9.87
C GLY A 674 -16.45 34.36 9.46
N VAL A 675 -16.23 34.16 8.17
CA VAL A 675 -15.23 33.22 7.65
C VAL A 675 -13.81 33.68 8.01
N GLN A 676 -13.02 32.75 8.53
CA GLN A 676 -11.62 32.97 8.90
C GLN A 676 -10.66 32.47 7.83
N GLN A 677 -10.96 31.35 7.18
CA GLN A 677 -10.12 30.70 6.17
C GLN A 677 -10.98 30.01 5.11
N ILE A 678 -10.47 29.93 3.89
CA ILE A 678 -10.99 29.11 2.79
C ILE A 678 -9.91 28.10 2.39
N GLN A 679 -10.30 26.90 1.98
CA GLN A 679 -9.48 25.90 1.30
C GLN A 679 -10.19 25.46 0.01
N ALA A 680 -9.44 24.94 -0.96
CA ALA A 680 -9.95 24.52 -2.27
C ALA A 680 -9.40 23.15 -2.66
N THR A 681 -10.26 22.29 -3.23
CA THR A 681 -9.86 21.13 -4.03
C THR A 681 -9.72 21.56 -5.50
N SER A 682 -9.65 20.63 -6.45
CA SER A 682 -9.65 20.98 -7.88
C SER A 682 -10.96 21.59 -8.37
N ARG A 683 -12.09 21.38 -7.68
CA ARG A 683 -13.44 21.82 -8.13
C ARG A 683 -14.40 22.31 -7.03
N ALA A 684 -13.99 22.30 -5.77
CA ALA A 684 -14.84 22.71 -4.65
C ALA A 684 -14.08 23.54 -3.62
N PHE A 685 -14.83 24.24 -2.78
CA PHE A 685 -14.31 25.07 -1.70
C PHE A 685 -14.90 24.66 -0.34
N ALA A 686 -14.12 24.85 0.71
CA ALA A 686 -14.55 24.71 2.09
C ALA A 686 -14.09 25.93 2.91
N ALA A 687 -15.02 26.57 3.63
CA ALA A 687 -14.77 27.75 4.44
C ALA A 687 -14.96 27.46 5.93
N ILE A 688 -13.97 27.80 6.76
CA ILE A 688 -14.05 27.72 8.23
C ILE A 688 -14.57 29.04 8.76
N ARG A 689 -15.67 29.02 9.51
CA ARG A 689 -16.24 30.18 10.22
C ARG A 689 -15.61 30.38 11.60
N SER A 690 -15.73 31.58 12.14
CA SER A 690 -15.24 31.95 13.47
C SER A 690 -15.92 31.23 14.63
N ASP A 691 -17.04 30.56 14.39
CA ASP A 691 -17.73 29.67 15.33
C ASP A 691 -17.38 28.18 15.11
N GLY A 692 -16.35 27.88 14.32
CA GLY A 692 -15.85 26.52 14.08
C GLY A 692 -16.71 25.68 13.13
N PHE A 693 -17.78 26.25 12.54
CA PHE A 693 -18.57 25.57 11.51
C PHE A 693 -17.91 25.65 10.14
N VAL A 694 -18.01 24.57 9.37
CA VAL A 694 -17.57 24.54 7.97
C VAL A 694 -18.75 24.71 7.02
N VAL A 695 -18.56 25.49 5.95
CA VAL A 695 -19.50 25.65 4.84
C VAL A 695 -18.79 25.27 3.55
N THR A 696 -19.41 24.39 2.75
CA THR A 696 -18.85 23.88 1.48
C THR A 696 -19.71 24.27 0.28
N TRP A 697 -19.09 24.37 -0.90
CA TRP A 697 -19.77 24.55 -2.18
C TRP A 697 -18.88 24.16 -3.37
N GLY A 698 -19.47 24.02 -4.56
CA GLY A 698 -18.83 23.54 -5.79
C GLY A 698 -19.24 22.12 -6.14
N ASP A 699 -18.41 21.43 -6.93
CA ASP A 699 -18.68 20.06 -7.38
C ASP A 699 -18.86 19.09 -6.20
N ALA A 700 -19.95 18.32 -6.22
CA ALA A 700 -20.30 17.42 -5.11
C ALA A 700 -19.26 16.30 -4.94
N ASP A 701 -18.83 15.68 -6.03
CA ASP A 701 -17.87 14.56 -6.02
C ASP A 701 -16.48 15.00 -5.56
N SER A 702 -16.13 16.28 -5.75
CA SER A 702 -14.88 16.91 -5.29
C SER A 702 -14.96 17.53 -3.89
N GLY A 703 -16.01 17.25 -3.12
CA GLY A 703 -16.18 17.70 -1.72
C GLY A 703 -17.03 18.97 -1.53
N GLY A 704 -17.76 19.41 -2.55
CA GLY A 704 -18.69 20.54 -2.49
C GLY A 704 -19.98 20.25 -1.70
N ASP A 705 -20.38 18.97 -1.62
CA ASP A 705 -21.44 18.50 -0.72
C ASP A 705 -20.83 17.83 0.52
N SER A 706 -21.08 18.41 1.69
CA SER A 706 -20.70 17.85 3.00
C SER A 706 -21.91 17.47 3.85
N SER A 707 -23.09 17.30 3.25
CA SER A 707 -24.35 17.05 3.96
C SER A 707 -24.32 15.78 4.83
N ALA A 708 -23.65 14.73 4.37
CA ALA A 708 -23.46 13.47 5.10
C ALA A 708 -22.70 13.64 6.44
N VAL A 709 -21.74 14.56 6.49
CA VAL A 709 -20.88 14.81 7.67
C VAL A 709 -21.21 16.13 8.38
N ARG A 710 -22.29 16.82 7.98
CA ARG A 710 -22.63 18.19 8.42
C ARG A 710 -22.65 18.38 9.95
N GLU A 711 -23.21 17.42 10.67
CA GLU A 711 -23.28 17.45 12.14
C GLU A 711 -21.91 17.26 12.81
N GLN A 712 -20.94 16.68 12.10
CA GLN A 712 -19.56 16.52 12.58
C GLN A 712 -18.71 17.76 12.30
N LEU A 713 -19.04 18.57 11.28
CA LEU A 713 -18.29 19.76 10.85
C LEU A 713 -18.54 21.01 11.72
N ARG A 714 -18.32 20.83 13.03
CA ARG A 714 -18.34 21.86 14.08
C ARG A 714 -17.06 21.81 14.91
N ASP A 715 -16.72 22.93 15.54
CA ASP A 715 -15.49 23.10 16.33
C ASP A 715 -14.20 22.82 15.52
N VAL A 716 -14.24 23.03 14.20
CA VAL A 716 -13.12 22.80 13.27
C VAL A 716 -12.09 23.91 13.39
N VAL A 717 -10.81 23.51 13.50
CA VAL A 717 -9.66 24.42 13.66
C VAL A 717 -8.75 24.46 12.44
N GLN A 718 -8.78 23.43 11.60
CA GLN A 718 -7.99 23.36 10.35
C GLN A 718 -8.74 22.51 9.32
N ILE A 719 -8.63 22.87 8.04
CA ILE A 719 -8.99 22.01 6.91
C ILE A 719 -7.74 21.80 6.06
N GLN A 720 -7.61 20.61 5.48
CA GLN A 720 -6.70 20.30 4.39
C GLN A 720 -7.49 19.82 3.19
N ALA A 721 -7.01 20.13 1.99
CA ALA A 721 -7.60 19.72 0.73
C ALA A 721 -6.62 18.83 -0.04
N SER A 722 -7.14 17.73 -0.55
CA SER A 722 -6.54 16.96 -1.64
C SER A 722 -7.07 17.49 -2.99
N TYR A 723 -6.88 16.76 -4.08
CA TYR A 723 -7.39 17.14 -5.39
C TYR A 723 -8.91 17.03 -5.50
N VAL A 724 -9.57 16.15 -4.73
CA VAL A 724 -11.04 15.88 -4.82
C VAL A 724 -11.73 15.60 -3.47
N SER A 725 -11.05 15.83 -2.36
CA SER A 725 -11.58 15.56 -1.02
C SER A 725 -10.98 16.51 0.00
N PHE A 726 -11.67 16.71 1.11
CA PHE A 726 -11.22 17.51 2.24
C PHE A 726 -11.10 16.66 3.51
N ALA A 727 -10.24 17.09 4.42
CA ALA A 727 -10.15 16.57 5.78
C ALA A 727 -10.09 17.74 6.77
N ALA A 728 -11.02 17.78 7.72
CA ALA A 728 -11.12 18.77 8.78
C ALA A 728 -10.61 18.19 10.11
N LEU A 729 -9.73 18.94 10.78
CA LEU A 729 -9.33 18.70 12.15
C LEU A 729 -10.22 19.50 13.09
N ARG A 730 -10.83 18.82 14.05
CA ARG A 730 -11.64 19.42 15.12
C ARG A 730 -10.78 19.73 16.35
N SER A 731 -11.21 20.70 17.15
CA SER A 731 -10.53 21.14 18.37
C SER A 731 -10.39 20.06 19.46
N ASP A 732 -11.21 19.00 19.40
CA ASP A 732 -11.10 17.80 20.24
C ASP A 732 -10.10 16.76 19.70
N GLY A 733 -9.37 17.08 18.63
CA GLY A 733 -8.39 16.19 17.99
C GLY A 733 -9.02 15.10 17.11
N SER A 734 -10.33 15.12 16.85
CA SER A 734 -10.95 14.22 15.88
C SER A 734 -10.85 14.74 14.45
N VAL A 735 -10.83 13.81 13.48
CA VAL A 735 -10.78 14.13 12.04
C VAL A 735 -12.04 13.69 11.32
N VAL A 736 -12.56 14.55 10.46
CA VAL A 736 -13.72 14.32 9.60
C VAL A 736 -13.29 14.58 8.15
N SER A 737 -13.50 13.65 7.22
CA SER A 737 -13.24 13.88 5.79
C SER A 737 -14.48 13.66 4.94
N TRP A 738 -14.50 14.25 3.74
CA TRP A 738 -15.59 14.15 2.77
C TRP A 738 -15.11 14.47 1.34
N GLY A 739 -15.94 14.12 0.34
CA GLY A 739 -15.61 14.11 -1.08
C GLY A 739 -15.53 12.68 -1.62
N SER A 740 -14.80 12.47 -2.72
CA SER A 740 -14.59 11.16 -3.36
C SER A 740 -14.20 10.04 -2.36
N PRO A 741 -15.06 9.04 -2.10
CA PRO A 741 -14.83 8.03 -1.06
C PRO A 741 -13.52 7.25 -1.26
N PHE A 742 -13.21 6.91 -2.50
CA PHE A 742 -12.00 6.14 -2.85
C PHE A 742 -10.70 6.96 -2.79
N GLN A 743 -10.79 8.29 -2.62
CA GLN A 743 -9.66 9.23 -2.72
C GLN A 743 -9.54 10.13 -1.48
N GLY A 744 -9.92 9.58 -0.32
CA GLY A 744 -9.75 10.20 0.99
C GLY A 744 -11.04 10.79 1.58
N GLY A 745 -12.15 10.78 0.84
CA GLY A 745 -13.44 11.29 1.28
C GLY A 745 -14.15 10.43 2.34
N ASP A 746 -13.90 9.12 2.41
CA ASP A 746 -14.47 8.24 3.44
C ASP A 746 -13.37 7.40 4.13
N PRO A 747 -13.04 7.69 5.39
CA PRO A 747 -12.12 6.88 6.19
C PRO A 747 -12.84 5.83 7.03
N GLU A 748 -14.15 5.95 7.26
CA GLU A 748 -14.89 5.13 8.23
C GLU A 748 -14.98 3.68 7.76
N GLY A 749 -15.15 3.46 6.45
CA GLY A 749 -15.11 2.13 5.82
C GLY A 749 -13.74 1.43 5.83
N LEU A 750 -12.66 2.11 6.23
CA LEU A 750 -11.27 1.64 6.15
C LEU A 750 -10.53 1.61 7.50
N LEU A 751 -10.69 2.64 8.32
CA LEU A 751 -9.99 2.83 9.61
C LEU A 751 -10.83 2.49 10.85
N GLY A 752 -12.16 2.65 10.74
CA GLY A 752 -13.04 2.70 11.91
C GLY A 752 -12.94 4.02 12.70
N LEU A 753 -14.09 4.47 13.21
CA LEU A 753 -14.30 5.78 13.85
C LEU A 753 -13.41 6.12 15.05
N ASP A 754 -12.78 5.13 15.69
CA ASP A 754 -11.98 5.34 16.91
C ASP A 754 -10.51 5.67 16.63
N GLN A 755 -9.99 5.44 15.40
CA GLN A 755 -8.57 5.68 15.09
C GLN A 755 -8.25 7.15 14.77
N LEU A 756 -9.22 7.90 14.20
CA LEU A 756 -9.07 9.32 13.85
C LEU A 756 -9.32 10.26 15.05
N ARG A 757 -8.59 10.03 16.15
CA ARG A 757 -8.60 10.86 17.38
C ARG A 757 -7.19 11.19 17.84
N ASP A 758 -7.09 12.19 18.73
CA ASP A 758 -5.83 12.77 19.22
C ASP A 758 -4.94 13.34 18.11
N VAL A 759 -5.51 13.72 16.96
CA VAL A 759 -4.77 14.32 15.84
C VAL A 759 -4.39 15.77 16.18
N GLN A 760 -3.14 16.13 15.85
CA GLN A 760 -2.60 17.49 16.02
C GLN A 760 -2.42 18.23 14.69
N ALA A 761 -2.20 17.49 13.60
CA ALA A 761 -2.05 18.06 12.27
C ALA A 761 -2.51 17.07 11.21
N ILE A 762 -3.06 17.60 10.11
CA ILE A 762 -3.35 16.85 8.89
C ILE A 762 -2.45 17.42 7.78
N GLN A 763 -2.05 16.56 6.83
CA GLN A 763 -1.44 16.91 5.56
C GLN A 763 -2.14 16.14 4.43
N ALA A 764 -2.14 16.70 3.23
CA ALA A 764 -2.76 16.10 2.05
C ALA A 764 -1.71 15.82 0.97
N SER A 765 -1.83 14.65 0.33
CA SER A 765 -1.40 14.43 -1.04
C SER A 765 -2.59 14.71 -1.98
N ALA A 766 -2.43 14.50 -3.28
CA ALA A 766 -3.53 14.74 -4.22
C ALA A 766 -4.75 13.83 -4.07
N PHE A 767 -4.62 12.60 -3.54
CA PHE A 767 -5.78 11.69 -3.44
C PHE A 767 -5.73 10.81 -2.16
N ALA A 768 -4.93 11.22 -1.19
CA ALA A 768 -4.78 10.58 0.12
C ALA A 768 -4.33 11.59 1.17
N PHE A 769 -4.61 11.32 2.44
CA PHE A 769 -4.27 12.16 3.58
C PHE A 769 -3.34 11.45 4.56
N ALA A 770 -2.63 12.25 5.36
CA ALA A 770 -1.86 11.81 6.51
C ALA A 770 -2.23 12.65 7.74
N ALA A 771 -2.50 12.02 8.88
CA ALA A 771 -2.77 12.67 10.16
C ALA A 771 -1.68 12.32 11.17
N LEU A 772 -1.04 13.35 11.75
CA LEU A 772 -0.11 13.22 12.86
C LEU A 772 -0.88 13.28 14.18
N ARG A 773 -0.79 12.20 14.98
CA ARG A 773 -1.39 12.09 16.30
C ARG A 773 -0.46 12.62 17.41
N ALA A 774 -1.03 12.96 18.55
CA ALA A 774 -0.33 13.50 19.72
C ALA A 774 0.67 12.51 20.35
N ASP A 775 0.55 11.22 20.04
CA ASP A 775 1.55 10.19 20.36
C ASP A 775 2.68 10.12 19.32
N GLY A 776 2.73 11.04 18.36
CA GLY A 776 3.69 11.12 17.27
C GLY A 776 3.50 10.09 16.17
N SER A 777 2.47 9.23 16.23
CA SER A 777 2.15 8.28 15.15
C SER A 777 1.47 8.99 13.97
N VAL A 778 1.72 8.51 12.76
CA VAL A 778 1.02 8.95 11.55
C VAL A 778 0.03 7.88 11.08
N LEU A 779 -1.21 8.30 10.82
CA LEU A 779 -2.23 7.52 10.12
C LEU A 779 -2.39 8.03 8.69
N THR A 780 -2.66 7.13 7.75
CA THR A 780 -2.86 7.44 6.33
C THR A 780 -4.16 6.83 5.80
N TRP A 781 -4.85 7.53 4.91
CA TRP A 781 -6.07 7.03 4.26
C TRP A 781 -6.33 7.67 2.90
N GLY A 782 -7.26 7.10 2.14
CA GLY A 782 -7.55 7.47 0.75
C GLY A 782 -6.88 6.50 -0.22
N ASP A 783 -6.51 6.99 -1.40
CA ASP A 783 -6.02 6.12 -2.47
C ASP A 783 -4.62 5.58 -2.14
N ALA A 784 -4.52 4.25 -2.06
CA ALA A 784 -3.29 3.47 -1.89
C ALA A 784 -2.19 3.87 -2.88
N ALA A 785 -2.53 4.27 -4.11
CA ALA A 785 -1.57 4.71 -5.10
C ALA A 785 -0.82 6.00 -4.70
N TYR A 786 -1.37 6.77 -3.75
CA TYR A 786 -0.96 8.12 -3.36
C TYR A 786 -0.47 8.22 -1.91
N GLY A 787 -0.34 7.07 -1.22
CA GLY A 787 0.08 7.00 0.18
C GLY A 787 -1.06 6.71 1.16
N GLY A 788 -2.29 6.47 0.68
CA GLY A 788 -3.43 6.06 1.52
C GLY A 788 -3.41 4.61 2.00
N ASP A 789 -2.32 3.87 1.78
CA ASP A 789 -2.14 2.49 2.24
C ASP A 789 -2.11 2.41 3.78
N LEU A 790 -2.91 1.50 4.36
CA LEU A 790 -3.02 1.31 5.80
C LEU A 790 -1.90 0.42 6.36
N ALA A 791 -0.81 1.05 6.80
CA ALA A 791 0.19 0.41 7.66
C ALA A 791 0.84 1.44 8.61
N GLY A 792 0.67 1.25 9.91
CA GLY A 792 1.15 2.20 10.92
C GLY A 792 2.67 2.21 11.14
N TRP A 793 3.11 3.19 11.93
CA TRP A 793 4.48 3.41 12.42
C TRP A 793 5.48 4.05 11.46
N VAL A 794 5.05 5.16 10.88
CA VAL A 794 5.92 6.30 10.58
C VAL A 794 5.72 7.29 11.75
N ARG A 795 6.76 7.58 12.54
CA ARG A 795 6.71 8.62 13.60
C ARG A 795 7.70 9.73 13.25
N SER A 796 7.28 10.99 13.29
CA SER A 796 8.10 12.16 12.91
C SER A 796 9.10 12.55 14.01
N THR A 797 10.42 12.38 13.79
CA THR A 797 11.49 12.70 14.79
C THR A 797 11.43 14.15 15.27
#